data_AF-A0A1Z2KW74-F1
#
_entry.id   AF-A0A1Z2KW74-F1
#
_cell.length_a   1.000
_cell.length_b   1.000
_cell.length_c   1.000
_cell.angle_alpha   90.00
_cell.angle_beta   90.00
_cell.angle_gamma   90.00
#
_symmetry.space_group_name_H-M   'P 1'
#
loop_
_entity.id
_entity.type
_entity.pdbx_description
1 polymer ?
#
loop_
_entity_poly.entity_id
_entity_poly.type
_entity_poly.pdbx_seq_one_letter_code
_entity_poly.pdbx_strand_id
1 'polypeptide(L)'
;MNALAEATRDTAVWRPTLFAPGDPVGRRALERLLDGGAVTAVRDTVPEQVEELLTARRPGWRPGAGEPASAVRDHLGGRSPAEYGRWAWYPWSGRLVHVLPAVEFRELRRSRNQYKITAAEQDLLTGRTVAVLGLSVGAAGAVTLAQEGVGNRFRLADFDRLSLSNLNRLRASVADIGVPKVVIAARQMYELDPYLDIEVWPRGLTEDNIDAFLTGGGHADLLVEECDDLYVKVRARERARAHGIPVLMETNERGMLDVERFDLEPDRPLLHGLLDGVAAAGLQGLTTREKVPYVLRILGQDRPSERFVPSLVEIGHTLSSWPQLASGVALGAALVTDTARRILLGQFTASGRYFVDPGELVRDGTQAPLTPAGPAPAPVPGPAPEPLLLPGPGDVLGEEGIRRLVAFGTRAPSGGNRQPWRFVARGHVLHCRTDDTQPATLLDFGESATHLALGAAVENIRLAAGAAGWACRVRPFPDPADPGLVCELVFSRAGGVPRPPLADWIERRVTNRGPGPGVPLAGRHAEELARCAAGGGARLHLVTDRDRMREIGAVLGAGDRLRMLSRRMHREMMDELRWDAREARRTRDGIDLATLELDATDLAGMSVARHWPALAFVRGVGGGGGFEEGARRSVAASSAVGCLTVPGTTARDHFDGGRATQRLWLTATSLGLAFQPVTSLLYLFARVERGGGAGLDADETSALRALRTRFSRVVPRRPGEAELLLFRLSYAGPPTTRSLRRDVSSVLDFEEEPGGER
;
A
#
# COMPACT_ATOMS: atom_id res chain seq x y z
N MET A 1 -20.63 57.37 -22.27
CA MET A 1 -19.29 56.74 -22.43
C MET A 1 -18.37 57.01 -21.24
N ASN A 2 -18.25 58.23 -20.71
CA ASN A 2 -17.42 58.51 -19.51
C ASN A 2 -17.82 57.69 -18.26
N ALA A 3 -19.14 57.48 -18.06
CA ALA A 3 -19.64 56.61 -16.98
C ALA A 3 -19.20 55.13 -17.09
N LEU A 4 -18.79 54.66 -18.27
CA LEU A 4 -18.25 53.30 -18.45
C LEU A 4 -16.76 53.22 -18.06
N ALA A 5 -16.01 54.32 -18.16
CA ALA A 5 -14.61 54.38 -17.73
C ALA A 5 -14.50 54.48 -16.19
N GLU A 6 -15.44 55.19 -15.56
CA GLU A 6 -15.52 55.38 -14.11
C GLU A 6 -16.06 54.16 -13.35
N ALA A 7 -16.75 53.22 -14.02
CA ALA A 7 -17.30 52.00 -13.42
C ALA A 7 -16.27 50.88 -13.16
N THR A 8 -14.97 51.20 -13.20
CA THR A 8 -13.88 50.22 -13.04
C THR A 8 -13.75 49.78 -11.59
N ARG A 9 -13.84 48.46 -11.35
CA ARG A 9 -13.60 47.87 -10.01
C ARG A 9 -12.15 48.09 -9.58
N ASP A 10 -11.92 48.14 -8.27
CA ASP A 10 -10.58 48.26 -7.71
C ASP A 10 -9.66 47.11 -8.18
N THR A 11 -8.63 47.48 -8.94
CA THR A 11 -7.65 46.55 -9.51
C THR A 11 -6.51 46.22 -8.54
N ALA A 12 -6.46 46.86 -7.37
CA ALA A 12 -5.41 46.68 -6.36
C ALA A 12 -5.81 45.71 -5.24
N VAL A 13 -7.08 45.33 -5.09
CA VAL A 13 -7.52 44.38 -4.04
C VAL A 13 -7.20 42.95 -4.42
N TRP A 14 -6.49 42.22 -3.56
CA TRP A 14 -6.08 40.83 -3.80
C TRP A 14 -6.25 39.91 -2.58
N ARG A 15 -6.41 40.45 -1.36
CA ARG A 15 -6.64 39.65 -0.15
C ARG A 15 -8.13 39.40 0.06
N PRO A 16 -8.56 38.16 0.32
CA PRO A 16 -9.90 37.90 0.83
C PRO A 16 -10.02 38.39 2.27
N THR A 17 -11.26 38.63 2.71
CA THR A 17 -11.55 38.85 4.14
C THR A 17 -12.16 37.58 4.71
N LEU A 18 -11.59 37.08 5.81
CA LEU A 18 -12.10 35.90 6.51
C LEU A 18 -12.90 36.32 7.73
N PHE A 19 -14.15 35.86 7.81
CA PHE A 19 -15.02 36.08 8.96
C PHE A 19 -15.18 34.81 9.77
N ALA A 20 -15.15 34.96 11.09
CA ALA A 20 -15.35 33.89 12.05
C ALA A 20 -16.78 33.97 12.62
N PRO A 21 -17.75 33.18 12.11
CA PRO A 21 -19.14 33.31 12.54
C PRO A 21 -19.36 32.87 14.00
N GLY A 22 -18.50 31.99 14.53
CA GLY A 22 -18.53 31.59 15.95
C GLY A 22 -17.99 32.65 16.92
N ASP A 23 -17.33 33.71 16.43
CA ASP A 23 -16.87 34.84 17.25
C ASP A 23 -17.83 36.03 17.12
N PRO A 24 -18.34 36.64 18.22
CA PRO A 24 -19.26 37.77 18.13
C PRO A 24 -18.77 38.96 17.30
N VAL A 25 -17.47 39.22 17.26
CA VAL A 25 -16.90 40.31 16.44
C VAL A 25 -16.94 39.93 14.95
N GLY A 26 -16.46 38.73 14.62
CA GLY A 26 -16.53 38.18 13.26
C GLY A 26 -17.95 38.09 12.71
N ARG A 27 -18.93 37.66 13.53
CA ARG A 27 -20.36 37.59 13.15
C ARG A 27 -20.92 38.97 12.78
N ARG A 28 -20.71 39.99 13.64
CA ARG A 28 -21.17 41.36 13.34
C ARG A 28 -20.51 41.95 12.10
N ALA A 29 -19.26 41.61 11.83
CA ALA A 29 -18.56 42.06 10.63
C ALA A 29 -19.11 41.40 9.36
N LEU A 30 -19.49 40.12 9.44
CA LEU A 30 -20.17 39.40 8.36
C LEU A 30 -21.56 39.97 8.08
N GLU A 31 -22.35 40.24 9.11
CA GLU A 31 -23.68 40.87 8.99
C GLU A 31 -23.58 42.21 8.28
N ARG A 32 -22.65 43.08 8.70
CA ARG A 32 -22.40 44.37 8.02
C ARG A 32 -22.02 44.22 6.55
N LEU A 33 -21.26 43.18 6.19
CA LEU A 33 -20.89 42.93 4.79
C LEU A 33 -22.13 42.55 3.96
N LEU A 34 -23.01 41.71 4.51
CA LEU A 34 -24.25 41.28 3.85
C LEU A 34 -25.21 42.46 3.68
N ASP A 35 -25.37 43.30 4.70
CA ASP A 35 -26.22 44.49 4.66
C ASP A 35 -25.70 45.55 3.67
N GLY A 36 -24.38 45.58 3.44
CA GLY A 36 -23.73 46.56 2.56
C GLY A 36 -23.95 46.34 1.05
N GLY A 37 -24.63 45.27 0.64
CA GLY A 37 -24.97 45.01 -0.77
C GLY A 37 -23.78 44.66 -1.69
N ALA A 38 -22.57 44.52 -1.14
CA ALA A 38 -21.37 44.18 -1.92
C ALA A 38 -21.37 42.72 -2.39
N VAL A 39 -22.00 41.83 -1.61
CA VAL A 39 -22.09 40.38 -1.89
C VAL A 39 -23.07 40.12 -3.02
N THR A 40 -22.58 39.63 -4.16
CA THR A 40 -23.40 39.29 -5.33
C THR A 40 -23.76 37.81 -5.39
N ALA A 41 -23.01 36.95 -4.69
CA ALA A 41 -23.31 35.52 -4.60
C ALA A 41 -22.78 34.91 -3.28
N VAL A 42 -23.59 34.05 -2.65
CA VAL A 42 -23.24 33.29 -1.46
C VAL A 42 -23.15 31.80 -1.80
N ARG A 43 -22.14 31.11 -1.26
CA ARG A 43 -21.95 29.65 -1.38
C ARG A 43 -21.68 29.07 0.00
N ASP A 44 -22.69 28.46 0.61
CA ASP A 44 -22.51 27.68 1.83
C ASP A 44 -22.42 26.20 1.46
N THR A 45 -21.25 25.60 1.65
CA THR A 45 -21.02 24.16 1.41
C THR A 45 -20.27 23.50 2.57
N VAL A 46 -20.28 24.12 3.75
CA VAL A 46 -19.62 23.54 4.93
C VAL A 46 -20.20 22.18 5.32
N PRO A 47 -21.52 21.93 5.27
CA PRO A 47 -22.06 20.60 5.56
C PRO A 47 -21.44 19.50 4.67
N GLU A 48 -21.37 19.74 3.36
CA GLU A 48 -20.78 18.80 2.39
C GLU A 48 -19.27 18.63 2.62
N GLN A 49 -18.56 19.72 2.94
CA GLN A 49 -17.14 19.67 3.26
C GLN A 49 -16.86 18.85 4.54
N VAL A 50 -17.69 18.98 5.59
CA VAL A 50 -17.56 18.17 6.81
C VAL A 50 -17.82 16.70 6.53
N GLU A 51 -18.82 16.38 5.72
CA GLU A 51 -19.10 15.01 5.28
C GLU A 51 -17.92 14.41 4.49
N GLU A 52 -17.34 15.17 3.56
CA GLU A 52 -16.16 14.75 2.80
C GLU A 52 -14.94 14.57 3.72
N LEU A 53 -14.72 15.46 4.69
CA LEU A 53 -13.66 15.32 5.71
C LEU A 53 -13.81 14.05 6.53
N LEU A 54 -15.02 13.76 7.01
CA LEU A 54 -15.28 12.55 7.79
C LEU A 54 -15.12 11.28 6.95
N THR A 55 -15.52 11.33 5.68
CA THR A 55 -15.29 10.25 4.71
C THR A 55 -13.80 10.04 4.46
N ALA A 56 -13.02 11.11 4.27
CA ALA A 56 -11.58 11.04 4.06
C ALA A 56 -10.86 10.45 5.29
N ARG A 57 -11.29 10.81 6.50
CA ARG A 57 -10.79 10.23 7.76
C ARG A 57 -11.26 8.78 8.00
N ARG A 58 -12.31 8.33 7.30
CA ARG A 58 -12.93 7.00 7.46
C ARG A 58 -13.29 6.38 6.08
N PRO A 59 -12.33 5.90 5.27
CA PRO A 59 -12.58 5.48 3.88
C PRO A 59 -13.62 4.36 3.69
N GLY A 60 -13.92 3.57 4.74
CA GLY A 60 -14.97 2.55 4.73
C GLY A 60 -16.37 3.07 5.10
N TRP A 61 -16.47 4.33 5.52
CA TRP A 61 -17.72 4.98 5.89
C TRP A 61 -18.46 5.45 4.64
N ARG A 62 -19.77 5.16 4.56
CA ARG A 62 -20.64 5.62 3.47
C ARG A 62 -21.73 6.53 4.03
N PRO A 63 -21.90 7.74 3.47
CA PRO A 63 -23.04 8.58 3.80
C PRO A 63 -24.37 7.86 3.50
N GLY A 64 -25.33 7.93 4.42
CA GLY A 64 -26.68 7.36 4.27
C GLY A 64 -27.00 6.09 5.06
N ALA A 65 -26.02 5.44 5.70
CA ALA A 65 -26.23 4.18 6.46
C ALA A 65 -26.74 4.38 7.92
N GLY A 66 -27.61 5.37 8.17
CA GLY A 66 -28.24 5.59 9.49
C GLY A 66 -27.37 6.25 10.58
N GLU A 67 -26.04 6.23 10.47
CA GLU A 67 -25.08 6.98 11.29
C GLU A 67 -24.74 8.46 10.90
N PRO A 68 -25.18 9.06 9.77
CA PRO A 68 -24.54 10.29 9.28
C PRO A 68 -24.81 11.53 10.14
N ALA A 69 -25.95 11.59 10.82
CA ALA A 69 -26.29 12.77 11.61
C ALA A 69 -25.57 12.84 12.96
N SER A 70 -25.20 11.70 13.58
CA SER A 70 -24.47 11.70 14.86
C SER A 70 -23.01 12.09 14.66
N ALA A 71 -22.30 11.46 13.70
CA ALA A 71 -20.89 11.74 13.47
C ALA A 71 -20.62 13.21 13.08
N VAL A 72 -21.49 13.81 12.26
CA VAL A 72 -21.40 15.24 11.91
C VAL A 72 -21.69 16.10 13.15
N ARG A 73 -22.74 15.81 13.93
CA ARG A 73 -23.03 16.56 15.18
C ARG A 73 -21.89 16.48 16.19
N ASP A 74 -21.29 15.30 16.34
CA ASP A 74 -20.17 15.06 17.24
C ASP A 74 -18.94 15.85 16.79
N HIS A 75 -18.65 15.88 15.49
CA HIS A 75 -17.56 16.66 14.90
C HIS A 75 -17.76 18.17 15.09
N LEU A 76 -18.98 18.66 14.89
CA LEU A 76 -19.31 20.07 15.11
C LEU A 76 -19.23 20.48 16.59
N GLY A 77 -19.30 19.50 17.51
CA GLY A 77 -19.16 19.72 18.95
C GLY A 77 -20.27 20.61 19.53
N GLY A 78 -21.51 20.43 19.06
CA GLY A 78 -22.68 21.21 19.49
C GLY A 78 -22.83 22.59 18.83
N ARG A 79 -21.90 23.01 17.96
CA ARG A 79 -22.05 24.21 17.12
C ARG A 79 -23.03 23.96 15.98
N SER A 80 -23.76 24.99 15.58
CA SER A 80 -24.54 24.93 14.34
C SER A 80 -23.60 24.93 13.12
N PRO A 81 -23.96 24.32 11.98
CA PRO A 81 -23.15 24.37 10.76
C PRO A 81 -22.83 25.80 10.32
N ALA A 82 -23.76 26.75 10.50
CA ALA A 82 -23.58 28.17 10.17
C ALA A 82 -22.48 28.87 11.01
N GLU A 83 -22.16 28.34 12.19
CA GLU A 83 -21.13 28.87 13.10
C GLU A 83 -19.80 28.14 12.98
N TYR A 84 -19.73 27.09 12.16
CA TYR A 84 -18.58 26.23 12.00
C TYR A 84 -17.72 26.63 10.80
N GLY A 85 -16.44 26.93 11.03
CA GLY A 85 -15.50 27.29 9.96
C GLY A 85 -15.29 28.79 9.79
N ARG A 86 -15.15 29.24 8.54
CA ARG A 86 -14.89 30.63 8.15
C ARG A 86 -15.66 30.99 6.90
N TRP A 87 -16.13 32.24 6.83
CA TRP A 87 -16.65 32.82 5.61
C TRP A 87 -15.56 33.62 4.90
N ALA A 88 -15.19 33.19 3.69
CA ALA A 88 -14.23 33.87 2.84
C ALA A 88 -14.95 34.80 1.86
N TRP A 89 -14.72 36.10 2.02
CA TRP A 89 -15.20 37.14 1.11
C TRP A 89 -14.14 37.48 0.07
N TYR A 90 -14.51 37.42 -1.21
CA TYR A 90 -13.65 37.74 -2.35
C TYR A 90 -14.16 39.04 -3.04
N PRO A 91 -13.63 40.22 -2.66
CA PRO A 91 -14.14 41.51 -3.15
C PRO A 91 -14.14 41.65 -4.68
N TRP A 92 -13.14 41.04 -5.34
CA TRP A 92 -12.98 41.14 -6.79
C TRP A 92 -14.07 40.39 -7.57
N SER A 93 -14.56 39.26 -7.04
CA SER A 93 -15.61 38.45 -7.68
C SER A 93 -17.01 38.73 -7.14
N GLY A 94 -17.12 39.36 -5.97
CA GLY A 94 -18.38 39.59 -5.30
C GLY A 94 -18.92 38.34 -4.57
N ARG A 95 -18.07 37.33 -4.35
CA ARG A 95 -18.49 36.02 -3.81
C ARG A 95 -18.14 35.87 -2.34
N LEU A 96 -19.09 35.35 -1.57
CA LEU A 96 -18.93 34.96 -0.17
C LEU A 96 -19.06 33.44 -0.06
N VAL A 97 -18.02 32.75 0.42
CA VAL A 97 -17.94 31.28 0.43
C VAL A 97 -17.68 30.76 1.84
N HIS A 98 -18.49 29.81 2.31
CA HIS A 98 -18.31 29.17 3.60
C HIS A 98 -17.35 27.98 3.47
N VAL A 99 -16.29 27.96 4.28
CA VAL A 99 -15.24 26.93 4.21
C VAL A 99 -14.90 26.38 5.60
N LEU A 100 -14.39 25.15 5.63
CA LEU A 100 -13.86 24.52 6.84
C LEU A 100 -12.80 25.39 7.55
N PRO A 101 -12.58 25.22 8.88
CA PRO A 101 -11.45 25.83 9.58
C PRO A 101 -10.11 25.50 8.91
N ALA A 102 -9.13 26.40 9.00
CA ALA A 102 -7.86 26.32 8.27
C ALA A 102 -7.16 24.94 8.28
N VAL A 103 -7.09 24.31 9.45
CA VAL A 103 -6.45 22.98 9.61
C VAL A 103 -7.20 21.92 8.82
N GLU A 104 -8.52 21.85 8.98
CA GLU A 104 -9.36 20.85 8.34
C GLU A 104 -9.54 21.09 6.84
N PHE A 105 -9.61 22.36 6.43
CA PHE A 105 -9.63 22.74 5.02
C PHE A 105 -8.38 22.20 4.31
N ARG A 106 -7.19 22.42 4.89
CA ARG A 106 -5.93 21.93 4.32
C ARG A 106 -5.83 20.41 4.35
N GLU A 107 -6.24 19.77 5.45
CA GLU A 107 -6.29 18.31 5.58
C GLU A 107 -7.14 17.70 4.46
N LEU A 108 -8.39 18.16 4.31
CA LEU A 108 -9.31 17.65 3.31
C LEU A 108 -8.78 17.89 1.90
N ARG A 109 -8.33 19.13 1.60
CA ARG A 109 -7.84 19.49 0.26
C ARG A 109 -6.61 18.67 -0.15
N ARG A 110 -5.82 18.19 0.81
CA ARG A 110 -4.60 17.38 0.60
C ARG A 110 -4.82 15.88 0.81
N SER A 111 -6.04 15.45 1.15
CA SER A 111 -6.36 14.04 1.44
C SER A 111 -6.04 13.10 0.28
N ARG A 112 -6.30 13.52 -0.96
CA ARG A 112 -6.03 12.73 -2.17
C ARG A 112 -4.56 12.70 -2.59
N ASN A 113 -3.73 13.55 -1.98
CA ASN A 113 -2.28 13.54 -2.15
C ASN A 113 -1.58 12.71 -1.06
N GLN A 114 -2.32 12.20 -0.05
CA GLN A 114 -1.73 11.35 0.98
C GLN A 114 -1.03 10.15 0.35
N TYR A 115 0.13 9.81 0.91
CA TYR A 115 1.05 8.78 0.40
C TYR A 115 1.82 9.13 -0.89
N LYS A 116 1.43 10.17 -1.63
CA LYS A 116 2.30 10.84 -2.62
C LYS A 116 3.12 11.96 -1.96
N ILE A 117 2.52 12.61 -0.97
CA ILE A 117 3.13 13.49 0.01
C ILE A 117 2.51 13.11 1.36
N THR A 118 3.30 12.52 2.25
CA THR A 118 2.85 12.07 3.56
C THR A 118 2.40 13.25 4.43
N ALA A 119 1.57 13.00 5.46
CA ALA A 119 1.15 14.05 6.38
C ALA A 119 2.34 14.83 7.00
N ALA A 120 3.40 14.12 7.39
CA ALA A 120 4.62 14.74 7.93
C ALA A 120 5.32 15.64 6.89
N GLU A 121 5.40 15.20 5.63
CA GLU A 121 5.95 16.02 4.55
C GLU A 121 5.06 17.24 4.25
N GLN A 122 3.72 17.08 4.30
CA GLN A 122 2.79 18.20 4.13
C GLN A 122 2.95 19.26 5.23
N ASP A 123 3.17 18.84 6.47
CA ASP A 123 3.43 19.75 7.59
C ASP A 123 4.75 20.51 7.40
N LEU A 124 5.81 19.81 6.99
CA LEU A 124 7.10 20.43 6.66
C LEU A 124 6.97 21.47 5.54
N LEU A 125 6.25 21.13 4.48
CA LEU A 125 6.01 22.03 3.34
C LEU A 125 5.15 23.24 3.73
N THR A 126 4.20 23.08 4.66
CA THR A 126 3.35 24.18 5.14
C THR A 126 4.16 25.25 5.86
N GLY A 127 5.27 24.88 6.50
CA GLY A 127 6.17 25.83 7.16
C GLY A 127 7.03 26.68 6.23
N ARG A 128 6.99 26.44 4.91
CA ARG A 128 7.91 27.06 3.94
C ARG A 128 7.42 28.38 3.37
N THR A 129 8.38 29.26 3.10
CA THR A 129 8.22 30.54 2.40
C THR A 129 8.83 30.44 1.01
N VAL A 130 8.01 30.65 -0.03
CA VAL A 130 8.47 30.64 -1.43
C VAL A 130 8.37 32.05 -2.02
N ALA A 131 9.50 32.56 -2.52
CA ALA A 131 9.55 33.81 -3.25
C ALA A 131 9.42 33.53 -4.76
N VAL A 132 8.56 34.27 -5.45
CA VAL A 132 8.33 34.15 -6.89
C VAL A 132 8.52 35.51 -7.55
N LEU A 133 9.52 35.60 -8.41
CA LEU A 133 9.90 36.79 -9.17
C LEU A 133 9.52 36.60 -10.64
N GLY A 134 8.69 37.47 -11.18
CA GLY A 134 8.15 37.33 -12.54
C GLY A 134 6.89 36.47 -12.56
N LEU A 135 5.75 37.07 -12.89
CA LEU A 135 4.42 36.48 -12.79
C LEU A 135 3.70 36.43 -14.15
N SER A 136 4.47 36.45 -15.23
CA SER A 136 3.97 35.94 -16.50
C SER A 136 4.03 34.41 -16.48
N VAL A 137 5.22 33.83 -16.67
CA VAL A 137 5.41 32.36 -16.62
C VAL A 137 5.35 31.86 -15.18
N GLY A 138 6.03 32.54 -14.26
CA GLY A 138 6.09 32.14 -12.85
C GLY A 138 4.75 32.14 -12.12
N ALA A 139 3.71 32.82 -12.62
CA ALA A 139 2.37 32.72 -12.05
C ALA A 139 1.81 31.29 -12.14
N ALA A 140 2.09 30.56 -13.21
CA ALA A 140 1.67 29.16 -13.33
C ALA A 140 2.35 28.28 -12.28
N GLY A 141 3.65 28.50 -12.03
CA GLY A 141 4.40 27.85 -10.95
C GLY A 141 3.84 28.19 -9.57
N ALA A 142 3.62 29.47 -9.26
CA ALA A 142 3.07 29.92 -7.98
C ALA A 142 1.69 29.30 -7.67
N VAL A 143 0.79 29.28 -8.66
CA VAL A 143 -0.54 28.67 -8.51
C VAL A 143 -0.44 27.16 -8.34
N THR A 144 0.47 26.48 -9.05
CA THR A 144 0.66 25.03 -8.94
C THR A 144 1.27 24.63 -7.59
N LEU A 145 2.27 25.38 -7.09
CA LEU A 145 2.81 25.28 -5.73
C LEU A 145 1.69 25.43 -4.69
N ALA A 146 0.87 26.48 -4.84
CA ALA A 146 -0.27 26.71 -3.96
C ALA A 146 -1.29 25.56 -4.03
N GLN A 147 -1.54 24.96 -5.20
CA GLN A 147 -2.47 23.83 -5.39
C GLN A 147 -1.96 22.52 -4.76
N GLU A 148 -0.66 22.25 -4.84
CA GLU A 148 -0.02 21.06 -4.26
C GLU A 148 0.25 21.21 -2.75
N GLY A 149 0.19 22.44 -2.22
CA GLY A 149 0.46 22.75 -0.81
C GLY A 149 1.94 22.87 -0.49
N VAL A 150 2.74 23.26 -1.49
CA VAL A 150 4.19 23.48 -1.37
C VAL A 150 4.43 24.93 -0.95
N GLY A 151 4.63 25.15 0.34
CA GLY A 151 4.65 26.48 0.93
C GLY A 151 3.26 26.95 1.38
N ASN A 152 3.24 27.76 2.44
CA ASN A 152 2.03 28.48 2.87
C ASN A 152 2.23 29.99 2.87
N ARG A 153 3.49 30.44 2.86
CA ARG A 153 3.85 31.84 2.72
C ARG A 153 4.47 32.09 1.35
N PHE A 154 3.99 33.12 0.66
CA PHE A 154 4.46 33.47 -0.68
C PHE A 154 4.80 34.95 -0.77
N ARG A 155 5.88 35.27 -1.48
CA ARG A 155 6.20 36.65 -1.87
C ARG A 155 6.20 36.74 -3.38
N LEU A 156 5.38 37.62 -3.92
CA LEU A 156 5.12 37.71 -5.36
C LEU A 156 5.58 39.07 -5.88
N ALA A 157 6.53 39.11 -6.80
CA ALA A 157 7.07 40.35 -7.37
C ALA A 157 6.93 40.39 -8.90
N ASP A 158 6.23 41.40 -9.39
CA ASP A 158 6.10 41.75 -10.82
C ASP A 158 5.59 43.20 -10.91
N PHE A 159 6.08 43.98 -11.86
CA PHE A 159 5.68 45.37 -12.05
C PHE A 159 4.64 45.56 -13.17
N ASP A 160 4.40 44.53 -13.99
CA ASP A 160 3.53 44.60 -15.13
C ASP A 160 2.04 44.47 -14.76
N ARG A 161 1.22 45.02 -15.64
CA ARG A 161 -0.22 44.75 -15.72
C ARG A 161 -0.50 43.77 -16.85
N LEU A 162 -1.61 43.06 -16.74
CA LEU A 162 -2.05 42.13 -17.79
C LEU A 162 -2.35 42.89 -19.08
N SER A 163 -1.70 42.48 -20.17
CA SER A 163 -2.06 42.89 -21.53
C SER A 163 -2.80 41.77 -22.26
N LEU A 164 -3.54 42.12 -23.32
CA LEU A 164 -4.23 41.14 -24.16
C LEU A 164 -3.27 40.08 -24.74
N SER A 165 -2.05 40.48 -25.12
CA SER A 165 -1.04 39.58 -25.69
C SER A 165 -0.48 38.58 -24.68
N ASN A 166 -0.77 38.73 -23.37
CA ASN A 166 -0.36 37.77 -22.35
C ASN A 166 -1.33 36.59 -22.20
N LEU A 167 -2.59 36.73 -22.66
CA LEU A 167 -3.62 35.69 -22.51
C LEU A 167 -3.32 34.41 -23.32
N ASN A 168 -2.30 34.41 -24.16
CA ASN A 168 -1.83 33.22 -24.86
C ASN A 168 -1.13 32.20 -23.94
N ARG A 169 -0.73 32.61 -22.72
CA ARG A 169 0.07 31.78 -21.79
C ARG A 169 -0.18 32.07 -20.31
N LEU A 170 -0.60 33.28 -19.96
CA LEU A 170 -0.97 33.66 -18.60
C LEU A 170 -2.46 33.37 -18.41
N ARG A 171 -2.79 32.49 -17.47
CA ARG A 171 -4.18 32.16 -17.13
C ARG A 171 -4.87 33.37 -16.48
N ALA A 172 -5.73 34.07 -17.20
CA ALA A 172 -6.56 35.17 -16.69
C ALA A 172 -7.80 35.37 -17.59
N SER A 173 -8.75 36.19 -17.17
CA SER A 173 -9.91 36.57 -17.99
C SER A 173 -9.63 37.80 -18.83
N VAL A 174 -10.36 37.98 -19.94
CA VAL A 174 -10.42 39.26 -20.67
C VAL A 174 -10.87 40.41 -19.75
N ALA A 175 -11.66 40.11 -18.72
CA ALA A 175 -12.08 41.07 -17.70
C ALA A 175 -10.93 41.55 -16.77
N ASP A 176 -9.80 40.85 -16.75
CA ASP A 176 -8.65 41.19 -15.91
C ASP A 176 -7.61 42.06 -16.65
N ILE A 177 -7.85 42.45 -17.90
CA ILE A 177 -6.92 43.31 -18.65
C ILE A 177 -6.69 44.62 -17.89
N GLY A 178 -5.42 44.98 -17.70
CA GLY A 178 -5.00 46.13 -16.91
C GLY A 178 -4.83 45.86 -15.41
N VAL A 179 -5.24 44.70 -14.89
CA VAL A 179 -4.99 44.32 -13.49
C VAL A 179 -3.50 43.96 -13.32
N PRO A 180 -2.82 44.35 -12.22
CA PRO A 180 -1.44 43.95 -11.96
C PRO A 180 -1.27 42.43 -11.93
N LYS A 181 -0.19 41.90 -12.53
CA LYS A 181 0.06 40.45 -12.58
C LYS A 181 0.19 39.84 -11.18
N VAL A 182 0.81 40.56 -10.24
CA VAL A 182 0.86 40.18 -8.81
C VAL A 182 -0.52 39.98 -8.19
N VAL A 183 -1.49 40.83 -8.55
CA VAL A 183 -2.86 40.75 -8.03
C VAL A 183 -3.57 39.56 -8.63
N ILE A 184 -3.42 39.31 -9.94
CA ILE A 184 -4.02 38.16 -10.61
C ILE A 184 -3.52 36.84 -10.01
N ALA A 185 -2.21 36.69 -9.85
CA ALA A 185 -1.61 35.50 -9.25
C ALA A 185 -2.09 35.29 -7.80
N ALA A 186 -2.03 36.34 -6.97
CA ALA A 186 -2.50 36.28 -5.58
C ALA A 186 -3.99 35.90 -5.49
N ARG A 187 -4.86 36.50 -6.32
CA ARG A 187 -6.29 36.17 -6.36
C ARG A 187 -6.52 34.69 -6.68
N GLN A 188 -5.84 34.16 -7.69
CA GLN A 188 -5.95 32.73 -8.04
C GLN A 188 -5.49 31.81 -6.92
N MET A 189 -4.39 32.15 -6.25
CA MET A 189 -3.89 31.37 -5.12
C MET A 189 -4.87 31.42 -3.93
N TYR A 190 -5.43 32.58 -3.61
CA TYR A 190 -6.43 32.73 -2.56
C TYR A 190 -7.75 32.02 -2.86
N GLU A 191 -8.15 31.93 -4.13
CA GLU A 191 -9.31 31.15 -4.55
C GLU A 191 -9.10 29.64 -4.39
N LEU A 192 -7.85 29.16 -4.31
CA LEU A 192 -7.50 27.77 -4.03
C LEU A 192 -7.35 27.50 -2.51
N ASP A 193 -6.74 28.42 -1.77
CA ASP A 193 -6.60 28.35 -0.32
C ASP A 193 -6.71 29.78 0.27
N PRO A 194 -7.83 30.11 0.94
CA PRO A 194 -8.04 31.45 1.46
C PRO A 194 -7.18 31.75 2.71
N TYR A 195 -6.44 30.76 3.21
CA TYR A 195 -5.59 30.86 4.40
C TYR A 195 -4.10 31.07 4.08
N LEU A 196 -3.73 31.23 2.81
CA LEU A 196 -2.35 31.53 2.42
C LEU A 196 -1.88 32.88 2.97
N ASP A 197 -0.59 32.97 3.30
CA ASP A 197 0.06 34.22 3.65
C ASP A 197 0.85 34.76 2.45
N ILE A 198 0.16 35.53 1.61
CA ILE A 198 0.78 36.10 0.41
C ILE A 198 1.18 37.53 0.71
N GLU A 199 2.33 37.95 0.21
CA GLU A 199 2.79 39.33 0.14
C GLU A 199 3.04 39.69 -1.33
N VAL A 200 2.57 40.86 -1.78
CA VAL A 200 2.71 41.31 -3.17
C VAL A 200 3.61 42.54 -3.25
N TRP A 201 4.48 42.54 -4.26
CA TRP A 201 5.45 43.60 -4.56
C TRP A 201 5.17 44.16 -5.96
N PRO A 202 4.16 45.04 -6.10
CA PRO A 202 3.63 45.49 -7.40
C PRO A 202 4.55 46.44 -8.17
N ARG A 203 5.68 46.84 -7.57
CA ARG A 203 6.72 47.66 -8.23
C ARG A 203 7.90 46.81 -8.73
N GLY A 204 7.78 45.48 -8.66
CA GLY A 204 8.90 44.58 -8.92
C GLY A 204 10.04 44.75 -7.92
N LEU A 205 11.23 44.27 -8.29
CA LEU A 205 12.42 44.35 -7.46
C LEU A 205 13.37 45.46 -7.93
N THR A 206 14.00 46.10 -6.96
CA THR A 206 15.01 47.15 -7.11
C THR A 206 16.18 46.85 -6.16
N GLU A 207 17.31 47.55 -6.31
CA GLU A 207 18.42 47.43 -5.36
C GLU A 207 17.98 47.61 -3.90
N ASP A 208 17.12 48.60 -3.65
CA ASP A 208 16.72 48.96 -2.30
C ASP A 208 15.80 47.93 -1.63
N ASN A 209 15.14 47.08 -2.40
CA ASN A 209 14.09 46.20 -1.87
C ASN A 209 14.37 44.70 -2.03
N ILE A 210 15.37 44.30 -2.82
CA ILE A 210 15.61 42.89 -3.14
C ILE A 210 15.97 42.05 -1.91
N ASP A 211 16.74 42.62 -0.98
CA ASP A 211 17.08 41.93 0.28
C ASP A 211 15.87 41.78 1.19
N ALA A 212 15.01 42.80 1.25
CA ALA A 212 13.75 42.73 1.99
C ALA A 212 12.78 41.71 1.36
N PHE A 213 12.74 41.60 0.03
CA PHE A 213 11.96 40.56 -0.64
C PHE A 213 12.46 39.14 -0.31
N LEU A 214 13.77 38.94 -0.16
CA LEU A 214 14.35 37.63 0.15
C LEU A 214 14.31 37.29 1.65
N THR A 215 14.45 38.27 2.53
CA THR A 215 14.69 38.03 3.97
C THR A 215 13.79 38.83 4.93
N GLY A 216 13.00 39.78 4.43
CA GLY A 216 12.16 40.66 5.23
C GLY A 216 11.00 39.93 5.90
N GLY A 217 10.91 39.98 7.24
CA GLY A 217 9.88 39.24 7.98
C GLY A 217 10.04 37.72 7.97
N GLY A 218 11.21 37.23 7.56
CA GLY A 218 11.60 35.81 7.51
C GLY A 218 12.47 35.50 6.30
N HIS A 219 13.35 34.51 6.41
CA HIS A 219 14.17 34.02 5.29
C HIS A 219 13.29 33.22 4.31
N ALA A 220 13.44 33.43 3.00
CA ALA A 220 12.76 32.63 1.99
C ALA A 220 13.48 31.29 1.80
N ASP A 221 12.75 30.18 1.87
CA ASP A 221 13.33 28.84 1.71
C ASP A 221 13.67 28.51 0.25
N LEU A 222 13.07 29.23 -0.70
CA LEU A 222 13.24 29.01 -2.14
C LEU A 222 12.89 30.29 -2.92
N LEU A 223 13.69 30.60 -3.95
CA LEU A 223 13.38 31.58 -4.97
C LEU A 223 13.04 30.88 -6.30
N VAL A 224 11.86 31.17 -6.83
CA VAL A 224 11.48 30.88 -8.22
C VAL A 224 11.68 32.16 -9.02
N GLU A 225 12.65 32.15 -9.93
CA GLU A 225 13.04 33.31 -10.72
C GLU A 225 12.63 33.10 -12.18
N GLU A 226 11.67 33.90 -12.63
CA GLU A 226 11.00 33.81 -13.93
C GLU A 226 10.85 35.20 -14.58
N CYS A 227 11.75 36.15 -14.26
CA CYS A 227 11.71 37.48 -14.86
C CYS A 227 12.50 37.54 -16.18
N ASP A 228 12.08 38.45 -17.06
CA ASP A 228 12.68 38.69 -18.37
C ASP A 228 13.72 39.82 -18.36
N ASP A 229 13.75 40.64 -17.30
CA ASP A 229 14.80 41.62 -17.11
C ASP A 229 16.12 40.98 -16.65
N LEU A 230 17.16 41.06 -17.50
CA LEU A 230 18.46 40.44 -17.23
C LEU A 230 19.18 41.02 -16.02
N TYR A 231 19.04 42.33 -15.77
CA TYR A 231 19.67 42.97 -14.61
C TYR A 231 19.05 42.42 -13.32
N VAL A 232 17.71 42.42 -13.22
CA VAL A 232 17.00 41.88 -12.05
C VAL A 232 17.26 40.37 -11.92
N LYS A 233 17.29 39.62 -13.01
CA LYS A 233 17.57 38.17 -13.06
C LYS A 233 18.91 37.81 -12.42
N VAL A 234 19.97 38.52 -12.80
CA VAL A 234 21.32 38.29 -12.26
C VAL A 234 21.42 38.83 -10.84
N ARG A 235 20.87 40.03 -10.57
CA ARG A 235 20.91 40.64 -9.24
C ARG A 235 20.20 39.80 -8.19
N ALA A 236 19.03 39.25 -8.50
CA ALA A 236 18.29 38.36 -7.62
C ALA A 236 19.10 37.11 -7.25
N ARG A 237 19.86 36.54 -8.20
CA ARG A 237 20.76 35.42 -7.94
C ARG A 237 21.98 35.80 -7.11
N GLU A 238 22.59 36.96 -7.37
CA GLU A 238 23.69 37.48 -6.53
C GLU A 238 23.25 37.57 -5.07
N ARG A 239 22.06 38.12 -4.82
CA ARG A 239 21.50 38.26 -3.47
C ARG A 239 21.02 36.94 -2.89
N ALA A 240 20.35 36.09 -3.67
CA ALA A 240 19.96 34.74 -3.24
C ALA A 240 21.18 33.93 -2.81
N ARG A 241 22.26 33.96 -3.59
CA ARG A 241 23.53 33.31 -3.23
C ARG A 241 24.13 33.87 -1.94
N ALA A 242 24.17 35.20 -1.80
CA ALA A 242 24.66 35.84 -0.58
C ALA A 242 23.86 35.45 0.68
N HIS A 243 22.57 35.12 0.51
CA HIS A 243 21.70 34.66 1.59
C HIS A 243 21.58 33.14 1.70
N GLY A 244 22.27 32.37 0.85
CA GLY A 244 22.16 30.91 0.81
C GLY A 244 20.76 30.40 0.46
N ILE A 245 20.06 31.09 -0.45
CA ILE A 245 18.71 30.73 -0.89
C ILE A 245 18.81 29.95 -2.22
N PRO A 246 18.26 28.73 -2.32
CA PRO A 246 18.24 28.00 -3.58
C PRO A 246 17.35 28.70 -4.60
N VAL A 247 17.75 28.62 -5.88
CA VAL A 247 17.04 29.24 -7.00
C VAL A 247 16.59 28.17 -7.99
N LEU A 248 15.34 28.28 -8.43
CA LEU A 248 14.79 27.56 -9.58
C LEU A 248 14.41 28.57 -10.66
N MET A 249 14.72 28.22 -11.91
CA MET A 249 14.22 28.91 -13.10
C MET A 249 13.87 27.87 -14.15
N GLU A 250 12.74 28.03 -14.81
CA GLU A 250 12.43 27.34 -16.04
C GLU A 250 12.58 28.26 -17.24
N THR A 251 12.88 27.68 -18.40
CA THR A 251 12.72 28.37 -19.67
C THR A 251 11.91 27.51 -20.63
N ASN A 252 10.94 28.12 -21.30
CA ASN A 252 10.08 27.43 -22.27
C ASN A 252 10.84 26.92 -23.51
N GLU A 253 12.13 27.24 -23.62
CA GLU A 253 13.01 26.68 -24.62
C GLU A 253 13.44 25.26 -24.20
N ARG A 254 12.94 24.26 -24.94
CA ARG A 254 13.23 22.82 -24.75
C ARG A 254 12.96 22.28 -23.33
N GLY A 255 12.06 22.90 -22.57
CA GLY A 255 11.69 22.45 -21.23
C GLY A 255 12.86 22.41 -20.25
N MET A 256 13.74 23.41 -20.34
CA MET A 256 14.93 23.52 -19.48
C MET A 256 14.55 23.97 -18.07
N LEU A 257 14.97 23.22 -17.07
CA LEU A 257 14.96 23.59 -15.66
C LEU A 257 16.40 23.84 -15.19
N ASP A 258 16.65 25.02 -14.65
CA ASP A 258 17.92 25.45 -14.05
C ASP A 258 17.76 25.44 -12.53
N VAL A 259 18.68 24.76 -11.85
CA VAL A 259 18.67 24.60 -10.39
C VAL A 259 20.00 25.05 -9.79
N GLU A 260 19.95 26.04 -8.90
CA GLU A 260 21.11 26.56 -8.19
C GLU A 260 20.91 26.43 -6.68
N ARG A 261 21.54 25.42 -6.08
CA ARG A 261 21.51 25.11 -4.65
C ARG A 261 22.51 25.94 -3.86
N PHE A 262 22.34 27.27 -3.86
CA PHE A 262 23.23 28.15 -3.08
C PHE A 262 23.22 27.88 -1.57
N ASP A 263 22.18 27.21 -1.06
CA ASP A 263 22.12 26.70 0.31
C ASP A 263 23.12 25.56 0.60
N LEU A 264 23.50 24.78 -0.42
CA LEU A 264 24.48 23.69 -0.31
C LEU A 264 25.82 24.04 -0.97
N GLU A 265 25.81 24.91 -1.97
CA GLU A 265 26.93 25.27 -2.82
C GLU A 265 27.05 26.82 -2.90
N PRO A 266 27.42 27.49 -1.79
CA PRO A 266 27.38 28.95 -1.68
C PRO A 266 28.35 29.67 -2.63
N ASP A 267 29.42 28.98 -3.06
CA ASP A 267 30.42 29.51 -3.98
C ASP A 267 30.09 29.23 -5.46
N ARG A 268 28.93 28.60 -5.75
CA ARG A 268 28.55 28.26 -7.13
C ARG A 268 28.53 29.53 -8.01
N PRO A 269 29.17 29.50 -9.19
CA PRO A 269 29.03 30.57 -10.18
C PRO A 269 27.57 30.70 -10.64
N LEU A 270 27.10 31.93 -10.78
CA LEU A 270 25.73 32.21 -11.23
C LEU A 270 25.50 31.66 -12.63
N LEU A 271 24.32 31.08 -12.86
CA LEU A 271 23.93 30.44 -14.11
C LEU A 271 25.00 29.44 -14.56
N HIS A 272 25.57 28.74 -13.59
CA HIS A 272 26.63 27.74 -13.75
C HIS A 272 27.88 28.25 -14.49
N GLY A 273 28.16 29.56 -14.41
CA GLY A 273 29.32 30.19 -15.06
C GLY A 273 29.08 30.56 -16.53
N LEU A 274 27.87 30.37 -17.07
CA LEU A 274 27.58 30.71 -18.46
C LEU A 274 27.68 32.21 -18.75
N LEU A 275 27.53 33.04 -17.73
CA LEU A 275 27.75 34.48 -17.76
C LEU A 275 29.07 34.90 -17.08
N ASP A 276 30.10 34.06 -17.13
CA ASP A 276 31.40 34.41 -16.55
C ASP A 276 31.88 35.79 -17.02
N GLY A 277 32.38 36.58 -16.06
CA GLY A 277 32.78 37.99 -16.23
C GLY A 277 31.64 39.02 -16.30
N VAL A 278 30.37 38.63 -16.22
CA VAL A 278 29.22 39.54 -16.34
C VAL A 278 28.51 39.72 -15.00
N ALA A 279 28.66 40.89 -14.39
CA ALA A 279 27.94 41.28 -13.18
C ALA A 279 26.60 41.96 -13.51
N ALA A 280 25.64 41.98 -12.57
CA ALA A 280 24.35 42.62 -12.76
C ALA A 280 24.49 44.08 -13.27
N ALA A 281 25.38 44.88 -12.67
CA ALA A 281 25.60 46.28 -13.05
C ALA A 281 25.93 46.50 -14.54
N GLY A 282 26.56 45.52 -15.20
CA GLY A 282 26.88 45.59 -16.64
C GLY A 282 25.69 45.31 -17.57
N LEU A 283 24.53 44.93 -17.02
CA LEU A 283 23.32 44.55 -17.76
C LEU A 283 22.22 45.61 -17.68
N GLN A 284 22.45 46.70 -16.94
CA GLN A 284 21.45 47.74 -16.72
C GLN A 284 21.22 48.57 -17.98
N GLY A 285 19.96 48.83 -18.32
CA GLY A 285 19.59 49.72 -19.43
C GLY A 285 19.72 49.12 -20.84
N LEU A 286 20.07 47.84 -20.98
CA LEU A 286 20.14 47.16 -22.28
C LEU A 286 18.77 47.11 -22.97
N THR A 287 18.75 47.40 -24.27
CA THR A 287 17.58 47.17 -25.14
C THR A 287 17.33 45.68 -25.33
N THR A 288 16.12 45.29 -25.73
CA THR A 288 15.78 43.87 -26.00
C THR A 288 16.75 43.20 -26.97
N ARG A 289 17.23 43.93 -27.99
CA ARG A 289 18.19 43.43 -28.97
C ARG A 289 19.59 43.23 -28.36
N GLU A 290 20.04 44.14 -27.50
CA GLU A 290 21.34 44.02 -26.80
C GLU A 290 21.34 42.92 -25.74
N LYS A 291 20.16 42.51 -25.26
CA LYS A 291 20.01 41.37 -24.33
C LYS A 291 20.24 40.00 -25.02
N VAL A 292 20.08 39.89 -26.35
CA VAL A 292 20.11 38.61 -27.09
C VAL A 292 21.38 37.79 -26.87
N PRO A 293 22.62 38.33 -26.95
CA PRO A 293 23.83 37.54 -26.74
C PRO A 293 23.92 36.92 -25.34
N TYR A 294 23.44 37.64 -24.33
CA TYR A 294 23.40 37.13 -22.96
C TYR A 294 22.34 36.04 -22.82
N VAL A 295 21.13 36.24 -23.37
CA VAL A 295 20.08 35.22 -23.35
C VAL A 295 20.56 33.93 -24.01
N LEU A 296 21.25 33.99 -25.15
CA LEU A 296 21.82 32.81 -25.80
C LEU A 296 22.85 32.08 -24.91
N ARG A 297 23.71 32.82 -24.21
CA ARG A 297 24.63 32.24 -23.22
C ARG A 297 23.86 31.60 -22.06
N ILE A 298 22.83 32.27 -21.55
CA ILE A 298 21.95 31.76 -20.48
C ILE A 298 21.25 30.49 -20.92
N LEU A 299 20.83 30.35 -22.17
CA LEU A 299 20.22 29.12 -22.64
C LEU A 299 21.25 27.98 -22.73
N GLY A 300 22.54 28.30 -22.94
CA GLY A 300 23.66 27.34 -22.79
C GLY A 300 23.52 26.10 -23.67
N GLN A 301 22.83 26.25 -24.80
CA GLN A 301 22.44 25.17 -25.70
C GLN A 301 23.28 25.22 -26.97
N ASP A 302 23.98 24.12 -27.26
CA ASP A 302 24.66 23.93 -28.54
C ASP A 302 23.66 23.78 -29.72
N ARG A 303 22.39 23.45 -29.41
CA ARG A 303 21.31 23.24 -30.38
C ARG A 303 19.96 23.81 -29.88
N PRO A 304 19.72 25.12 -30.01
CA PRO A 304 18.38 25.68 -29.83
C PRO A 304 17.34 24.96 -30.70
N SER A 305 16.07 25.00 -30.30
CA SER A 305 14.98 24.44 -31.10
C SER A 305 14.91 25.11 -32.47
N GLU A 306 14.48 24.34 -33.48
CA GLU A 306 14.52 24.75 -34.89
C GLU A 306 13.78 26.08 -35.16
N ARG A 307 12.76 26.39 -34.35
CA ARG A 307 11.95 27.60 -34.49
C ARG A 307 12.40 28.75 -33.59
N PHE A 308 13.23 28.49 -32.59
CA PHE A 308 13.66 29.52 -31.64
C PHE A 308 14.63 30.50 -32.29
N VAL A 309 15.71 30.01 -32.93
CA VAL A 309 16.72 30.90 -33.55
C VAL A 309 16.12 31.85 -34.59
N PRO A 310 15.30 31.40 -35.55
CA PRO A 310 14.65 32.32 -36.50
C PRO A 310 13.81 33.39 -35.80
N SER A 311 13.10 33.03 -34.71
CA SER A 311 12.29 34.00 -33.98
C SER A 311 13.10 35.12 -33.31
N LEU A 312 14.34 34.84 -32.90
CA LEU A 312 15.20 35.86 -32.28
C LEU A 312 15.60 36.96 -33.24
N VAL A 313 15.82 36.61 -34.51
CA VAL A 313 16.17 37.56 -35.58
C VAL A 313 15.00 38.50 -35.89
N GLU A 314 13.77 38.05 -35.68
CA GLU A 314 12.55 38.78 -35.98
C GLU A 314 12.08 39.74 -34.85
N ILE A 315 12.74 39.71 -33.69
CA ILE A 315 12.42 40.61 -32.57
C ILE A 315 12.73 42.07 -32.95
N GLY A 316 11.74 42.95 -32.78
CA GLY A 316 11.79 44.36 -33.18
C GLY A 316 11.46 44.59 -34.66
N HIS A 317 11.23 43.53 -35.44
CA HIS A 317 10.86 43.59 -36.86
C HIS A 317 9.42 43.11 -37.07
N THR A 318 9.20 41.79 -36.96
CA THR A 318 7.85 41.19 -37.08
C THR A 318 7.32 40.65 -35.74
N LEU A 319 8.18 40.54 -34.74
CA LEU A 319 7.83 40.13 -33.37
C LEU A 319 8.13 41.25 -32.37
N SER A 320 7.24 41.48 -31.41
CA SER A 320 7.44 42.49 -30.35
C SER A 320 8.25 41.96 -29.16
N SER A 321 8.22 40.65 -28.91
CA SER A 321 8.88 40.00 -27.78
C SER A 321 9.08 38.50 -28.03
N TRP A 322 9.71 37.82 -27.09
CA TRP A 322 10.02 36.39 -27.11
C TRP A 322 8.75 35.53 -27.25
N PRO A 323 8.67 34.64 -28.24
CA PRO A 323 7.55 33.71 -28.36
C PRO A 323 7.52 32.70 -27.21
N GLN A 324 6.34 32.47 -26.65
CA GLN A 324 6.13 31.53 -25.55
C GLN A 324 4.80 30.78 -25.77
N LEU A 325 4.80 29.47 -25.53
CA LEU A 325 3.62 28.62 -25.67
C LEU A 325 3.04 28.29 -24.29
N ALA A 326 1.71 28.27 -24.17
CA ALA A 326 1.03 27.86 -22.94
C ALA A 326 1.41 26.44 -22.48
N SER A 327 1.63 25.51 -23.41
CA SER A 327 2.08 24.15 -23.09
C SER A 327 3.47 24.12 -22.44
N GLY A 328 4.39 24.96 -22.91
CA GLY A 328 5.71 25.14 -22.31
C GLY A 328 5.60 25.70 -20.91
N VAL A 329 4.82 26.77 -20.72
CA VAL A 329 4.56 27.36 -19.39
C VAL A 329 3.94 26.35 -18.43
N ALA A 330 2.99 25.54 -18.89
CA ALA A 330 2.36 24.50 -18.07
C ALA A 330 3.34 23.39 -17.68
N LEU A 331 4.19 22.95 -18.61
CA LEU A 331 5.28 22.02 -18.32
C LEU A 331 6.25 22.60 -17.29
N GLY A 332 6.66 23.87 -17.48
CA GLY A 332 7.56 24.54 -16.56
C GLY A 332 7.00 24.66 -15.16
N ALA A 333 5.71 24.98 -15.01
CA ALA A 333 5.04 24.97 -13.72
C ALA A 333 5.10 23.60 -13.03
N ALA A 334 4.97 22.51 -13.78
CA ALA A 334 5.11 21.14 -13.24
C ALA A 334 6.55 20.85 -12.80
N LEU A 335 7.56 21.21 -13.61
CA LEU A 335 8.98 21.01 -13.31
C LEU A 335 9.42 21.80 -12.06
N VAL A 336 9.03 23.08 -11.99
CA VAL A 336 9.31 23.96 -10.85
C VAL A 336 8.63 23.41 -9.59
N THR A 337 7.34 23.06 -9.65
CA THR A 337 6.62 22.57 -8.45
C THR A 337 7.19 21.27 -7.92
N ASP A 338 7.46 20.29 -8.80
CA ASP A 338 8.01 19.00 -8.39
C ASP A 338 9.41 19.15 -7.77
N THR A 339 10.27 19.95 -8.41
CA THR A 339 11.64 20.16 -7.94
C THR A 339 11.67 20.99 -6.66
N ALA A 340 10.84 22.03 -6.56
CA ALA A 340 10.66 22.81 -5.34
C ALA A 340 10.26 21.93 -4.15
N ARG A 341 9.25 21.07 -4.34
CA ARG A 341 8.80 20.10 -3.32
C ARG A 341 9.97 19.23 -2.86
N ARG A 342 10.71 18.62 -3.80
CA ARG A 342 11.83 17.73 -3.45
C ARG A 342 13.00 18.47 -2.80
N ILE A 343 13.30 19.71 -3.19
CA ILE A 343 14.30 20.56 -2.50
C ILE A 343 13.86 20.83 -1.06
N LEU A 344 12.63 21.29 -0.85
CA LEU A 344 12.10 21.67 0.47
C LEU A 344 11.92 20.47 1.42
N LEU A 345 11.82 19.26 0.87
CA LEU A 345 11.82 17.98 1.61
C LEU A 345 13.21 17.35 1.79
N GLY A 346 14.27 17.95 1.23
CA GLY A 346 15.64 17.40 1.28
C GLY A 346 15.85 16.15 0.41
N GLN A 347 14.98 15.91 -0.57
CA GLN A 347 14.97 14.76 -1.49
C GLN A 347 15.69 15.03 -2.82
N PHE A 348 16.12 16.28 -3.04
CA PHE A 348 16.90 16.70 -4.19
C PHE A 348 18.06 17.54 -3.68
N THR A 349 19.29 17.32 -4.18
CA THR A 349 20.52 17.96 -3.65
C THR A 349 21.43 18.54 -4.73
N ALA A 350 21.21 18.19 -6.01
CA ALA A 350 22.10 18.58 -7.09
C ALA A 350 21.70 19.94 -7.68
N SER A 351 22.68 20.79 -7.96
CA SER A 351 22.53 21.88 -8.91
C SER A 351 22.83 21.43 -10.33
N GLY A 352 22.27 22.13 -11.30
CA GLY A 352 22.55 21.92 -12.71
C GLY A 352 21.36 22.23 -13.60
N ARG A 353 21.47 21.79 -14.86
CA ARG A 353 20.42 21.93 -15.87
C ARG A 353 19.84 20.60 -16.24
N TYR A 354 18.52 20.58 -16.32
CA TYR A 354 17.71 19.42 -16.64
C TYR A 354 16.80 19.77 -17.80
N PHE A 355 16.59 18.84 -18.71
CA PHE A 355 15.76 19.05 -19.90
C PHE A 355 14.67 18.00 -19.94
N VAL A 356 13.42 18.46 -20.04
CA VAL A 356 12.27 17.62 -20.32
C VAL A 356 11.67 18.13 -21.62
N ASP A 357 12.32 17.82 -22.74
CA ASP A 357 11.91 18.29 -24.06
C ASP A 357 10.79 17.40 -24.63
N PRO A 358 9.53 17.89 -24.73
CA PRO A 358 8.44 17.08 -25.25
C PRO A 358 8.67 16.66 -26.71
N GLY A 359 9.39 17.46 -27.50
CA GLY A 359 9.70 17.16 -28.90
C GLY A 359 10.69 16.00 -29.05
N GLU A 360 11.55 15.76 -28.05
CA GLU A 360 12.45 14.60 -28.03
C GLU A 360 11.80 13.37 -27.39
N LEU A 361 11.01 13.57 -26.34
CA LEU A 361 10.35 12.50 -25.57
C LEU A 361 9.12 11.91 -26.28
N VAL A 362 8.40 12.71 -27.07
CA VAL A 362 7.18 12.30 -27.78
C VAL A 362 7.39 12.51 -29.29
N ARG A 363 8.14 11.59 -29.90
CA ARG A 363 8.39 11.58 -31.35
C ARG A 363 8.16 10.20 -31.96
N ASP A 364 7.95 10.17 -33.27
CA ASP A 364 7.79 8.91 -33.99
C ASP A 364 8.99 7.97 -33.74
N GLY A 365 8.69 6.72 -33.39
CA GLY A 365 9.69 5.70 -33.04
C GLY A 365 10.06 5.62 -31.56
N THR A 366 9.52 6.48 -30.69
CA THR A 366 9.75 6.44 -29.23
C THR A 366 8.60 5.79 -28.44
N GLN A 367 7.64 5.17 -29.13
CA GLN A 367 6.50 4.51 -28.48
C GLN A 367 6.97 3.38 -27.55
N ALA A 368 6.39 3.32 -26.34
CA ALA A 368 6.67 2.22 -25.42
C ALA A 368 6.08 0.90 -25.97
N PRO A 369 6.81 -0.22 -25.91
CA PRO A 369 6.28 -1.51 -26.32
C PRO A 369 5.18 -1.92 -25.33
N LEU A 370 3.93 -1.93 -25.80
CA LEU A 370 2.82 -2.50 -25.04
C LEU A 370 2.83 -4.01 -25.27
N THR A 371 3.08 -4.78 -24.23
CA THR A 371 2.77 -6.22 -24.26
C THR A 371 1.29 -6.34 -23.94
N PRO A 372 0.41 -6.76 -24.87
CA PRO A 372 -0.97 -7.01 -24.55
C PRO A 372 -1.00 -8.01 -23.39
N ALA A 373 -1.66 -7.64 -22.29
CA ALA A 373 -1.98 -8.64 -21.28
C ALA A 373 -2.76 -9.73 -22.03
N GLY A 374 -2.23 -10.96 -22.03
CA GLY A 374 -2.97 -12.09 -22.54
C GLY A 374 -4.36 -12.14 -21.88
N PRO A 375 -5.34 -12.82 -22.51
CA PRO A 375 -6.64 -13.01 -21.86
C PRO A 375 -6.40 -13.52 -20.43
N ALA A 376 -7.08 -12.90 -19.46
CA ALA A 376 -7.01 -13.32 -18.07
C ALA A 376 -7.17 -14.84 -18.05
N PRO A 377 -6.20 -15.60 -17.49
CA PRO A 377 -6.24 -17.04 -17.57
C PRO A 377 -7.55 -17.51 -16.97
N ALA A 378 -8.42 -18.09 -17.81
CA ALA A 378 -9.59 -18.77 -17.30
C ALA A 378 -9.06 -19.81 -16.30
N PRO A 379 -9.67 -19.96 -15.11
CA PRO A 379 -9.30 -21.02 -14.19
C PRO A 379 -9.54 -22.34 -14.93
N VAL A 380 -8.46 -22.92 -15.46
CA VAL A 380 -8.49 -24.24 -16.07
C VAL A 380 -8.65 -25.18 -14.90
N PRO A 381 -9.76 -25.94 -14.80
CA PRO A 381 -9.88 -26.94 -13.77
C PRO A 381 -8.65 -27.84 -13.84
N GLY A 382 -7.95 -27.98 -12.71
CA GLY A 382 -6.88 -28.97 -12.63
C GLY A 382 -7.44 -30.34 -13.03
N PRO A 383 -6.66 -31.20 -13.70
CA PRO A 383 -7.11 -32.56 -14.00
C PRO A 383 -7.57 -33.23 -12.69
N ALA A 384 -8.70 -33.94 -12.75
CA ALA A 384 -9.17 -34.71 -11.61
C ALA A 384 -8.05 -35.67 -11.19
N PRO A 385 -7.66 -35.72 -9.91
CA PRO A 385 -6.66 -36.68 -9.47
C PRO A 385 -7.16 -38.10 -9.76
N GLU A 386 -6.27 -38.94 -10.27
CA GLU A 386 -6.57 -40.36 -10.44
C GLU A 386 -6.95 -40.98 -9.07
N PRO A 387 -8.00 -41.82 -9.02
CA PRO A 387 -8.40 -42.49 -7.79
C PRO A 387 -7.27 -43.36 -7.25
N LEU A 388 -7.03 -43.29 -5.94
CA LEU A 388 -6.07 -44.18 -5.29
C LEU A 388 -6.65 -45.58 -5.18
N LEU A 389 -5.81 -46.57 -5.52
CA LEU A 389 -6.17 -47.99 -5.40
C LEU A 389 -5.63 -48.54 -4.09
N LEU A 390 -6.47 -49.25 -3.34
CA LEU A 390 -6.01 -50.04 -2.20
C LEU A 390 -5.10 -51.20 -2.69
N PRO A 391 -4.20 -51.71 -1.84
CA PRO A 391 -3.53 -52.98 -2.08
C PRO A 391 -4.55 -54.09 -2.40
N GLY A 392 -4.24 -54.94 -3.38
CA GLY A 392 -5.11 -56.07 -3.75
C GLY A 392 -5.11 -57.18 -2.68
N PRO A 393 -6.10 -58.09 -2.72
CA PRO A 393 -6.12 -59.25 -1.85
C PRO A 393 -4.96 -60.19 -2.21
N GLY A 394 -4.04 -60.43 -1.27
CA GLY A 394 -2.89 -61.32 -1.44
C GLY A 394 -2.25 -61.67 -0.10
N ASP A 395 -1.43 -62.71 -0.07
CA ASP A 395 -0.81 -63.22 1.18
C ASP A 395 0.38 -62.38 1.65
N VAL A 396 0.97 -61.57 0.76
CA VAL A 396 2.18 -60.75 1.00
C VAL A 396 1.93 -59.31 0.56
N LEU A 397 2.26 -58.35 1.42
CA LEU A 397 2.28 -56.93 1.08
C LEU A 397 3.60 -56.61 0.35
N GLY A 398 3.63 -56.84 -0.95
CA GLY A 398 4.79 -56.51 -1.80
C GLY A 398 4.99 -55.00 -1.99
N GLU A 399 6.05 -54.61 -2.69
CA GLU A 399 6.43 -53.20 -2.91
C GLU A 399 5.28 -52.35 -3.45
N GLU A 400 4.51 -52.87 -4.41
CA GLU A 400 3.38 -52.16 -5.00
C GLU A 400 2.25 -51.91 -3.99
N GLY A 401 2.03 -52.84 -3.05
CA GLY A 401 1.12 -52.62 -1.93
C GLY A 401 1.59 -51.49 -1.03
N ILE A 402 2.90 -51.43 -0.74
CA ILE A 402 3.49 -50.34 0.06
C ILE A 402 3.39 -49.00 -0.68
N ARG A 403 3.70 -48.95 -1.99
CA ARG A 403 3.54 -47.75 -2.82
C ARG A 403 2.11 -47.21 -2.75
N ARG A 404 1.11 -48.09 -2.85
CA ARG A 404 -0.31 -47.72 -2.73
C ARG A 404 -0.65 -47.17 -1.35
N LEU A 405 -0.21 -47.81 -0.28
CA LEU A 405 -0.43 -47.30 1.08
C LEU A 405 0.22 -45.93 1.29
N VAL A 406 1.46 -45.75 0.83
CA VAL A 406 2.16 -44.45 0.90
C VAL A 406 1.44 -43.39 0.07
N ALA A 407 0.84 -43.74 -1.07
CA ALA A 407 0.00 -42.82 -1.85
C ALA A 407 -1.19 -42.26 -1.05
N PHE A 408 -1.81 -43.04 -0.16
CA PHE A 408 -2.80 -42.52 0.79
C PHE A 408 -2.15 -41.61 1.84
N GLY A 409 -0.94 -41.96 2.31
CA GLY A 409 -0.12 -41.13 3.20
C GLY A 409 0.12 -39.73 2.64
N THR A 410 0.55 -39.61 1.38
CA THR A 410 0.85 -38.32 0.74
C THR A 410 -0.39 -37.42 0.57
N ARG A 411 -1.62 -37.95 0.70
CA ARG A 411 -2.86 -37.16 0.74
C ARG A 411 -3.04 -36.39 2.06
N ALA A 412 -2.19 -36.59 3.06
CA ALA A 412 -2.25 -35.83 4.30
C ALA A 412 -2.08 -34.32 4.06
N PRO A 413 -2.65 -33.47 4.93
CA PRO A 413 -2.35 -32.04 4.97
C PRO A 413 -0.97 -31.80 5.59
N SER A 414 -0.32 -30.70 5.18
CA SER A 414 0.90 -30.18 5.80
C SER A 414 0.93 -28.66 5.71
N GLY A 415 1.61 -27.99 6.65
CA GLY A 415 1.84 -26.54 6.57
C GLY A 415 2.49 -26.19 5.24
N GLY A 416 1.96 -25.18 4.54
CA GLY A 416 2.40 -24.80 3.20
C GLY A 416 2.39 -25.87 2.13
N ASN A 417 1.68 -26.99 2.35
CA ASN A 417 1.75 -28.16 1.49
C ASN A 417 3.20 -28.63 1.25
N ARG A 418 4.05 -28.48 2.27
CA ARG A 418 5.47 -28.79 2.26
C ARG A 418 5.77 -30.28 2.19
N GLN A 419 4.84 -31.11 2.67
CA GLN A 419 4.94 -32.58 2.61
C GLN A 419 6.26 -33.08 3.22
N PRO A 420 6.51 -32.82 4.53
CA PRO A 420 7.83 -32.95 5.15
C PRO A 420 8.18 -34.40 5.54
N TRP A 421 7.70 -35.38 4.77
CA TRP A 421 7.83 -36.81 5.06
C TRP A 421 8.72 -37.50 4.02
N ARG A 422 9.55 -38.42 4.52
CA ARG A 422 10.26 -39.43 3.73
C ARG A 422 9.92 -40.81 4.28
N PHE A 423 9.70 -41.76 3.38
CA PHE A 423 9.34 -43.13 3.72
C PHE A 423 10.44 -44.07 3.25
N VAL A 424 10.80 -45.04 4.09
CA VAL A 424 11.78 -46.07 3.77
C VAL A 424 11.16 -47.43 4.09
N ALA A 425 11.04 -48.29 3.08
CA ALA A 425 10.40 -49.59 3.21
C ALA A 425 11.43 -50.72 3.25
N ARG A 426 11.26 -51.65 4.18
CA ARG A 426 12.03 -52.89 4.30
C ARG A 426 11.11 -54.05 4.65
N GLY A 427 10.83 -54.91 3.67
CA GLY A 427 9.86 -56.01 3.84
C GLY A 427 8.48 -55.50 4.27
N HIS A 428 7.99 -55.93 5.43
CA HIS A 428 6.70 -55.49 6.00
C HIS A 428 6.80 -54.31 6.97
N VAL A 429 7.95 -53.65 7.02
CA VAL A 429 8.21 -52.50 7.86
C VAL A 429 8.35 -51.25 7.00
N LEU A 430 7.65 -50.18 7.39
CA LEU A 430 7.75 -48.86 6.78
C LEU A 430 8.20 -47.86 7.83
N HIS A 431 9.35 -47.25 7.62
CA HIS A 431 9.85 -46.14 8.41
C HIS A 431 9.35 -44.82 7.82
N CYS A 432 8.84 -43.94 8.67
CA CYS A 432 8.42 -42.59 8.35
C CYS A 432 9.37 -41.62 9.05
N ARG A 433 10.06 -40.80 8.24
CA ARG A 433 11.14 -39.92 8.64
C ARG A 433 10.86 -38.47 8.24
N THR A 434 11.53 -37.52 8.89
CA THR A 434 11.54 -36.11 8.46
C THR A 434 12.29 -35.96 7.13
N ASP A 435 11.83 -35.02 6.29
CA ASP A 435 12.56 -34.59 5.09
C ASP A 435 13.43 -33.36 5.41
N ASP A 436 14.68 -33.59 5.79
CA ASP A 436 15.62 -32.56 6.25
C ASP A 436 16.14 -31.64 5.11
N THR A 437 15.73 -31.89 3.86
CA THR A 437 16.14 -31.08 2.70
C THR A 437 15.38 -29.75 2.60
N GLN A 438 14.35 -29.58 3.42
CA GLN A 438 13.45 -28.44 3.32
C GLN A 438 13.89 -27.25 4.18
N PRO A 439 13.80 -25.99 3.70
CA PRO A 439 14.27 -24.83 4.46
C PRO A 439 13.46 -24.58 5.74
N ALA A 440 14.11 -24.18 6.83
CA ALA A 440 13.38 -23.82 8.06
C ALA A 440 12.43 -22.63 7.85
N THR A 441 11.31 -22.60 8.57
CA THR A 441 10.34 -21.49 8.56
C THR A 441 10.01 -21.05 9.99
N LEU A 442 9.69 -19.77 10.17
CA LEU A 442 9.18 -19.25 11.44
C LEU A 442 7.89 -19.94 11.88
N LEU A 443 7.10 -20.44 10.93
CA LEU A 443 5.81 -21.09 11.14
C LEU A 443 5.91 -22.59 11.48
N ASP A 444 7.11 -23.10 11.78
CA ASP A 444 7.30 -24.46 12.27
C ASP A 444 8.16 -24.46 13.53
N PHE A 445 7.62 -23.87 14.60
CA PHE A 445 8.35 -23.77 15.87
C PHE A 445 8.50 -25.14 16.53
N GLY A 446 9.75 -25.55 16.80
CA GLY A 446 10.06 -26.85 17.38
C GLY A 446 9.60 -28.03 16.52
N GLU A 447 9.54 -27.86 15.20
CA GLU A 447 9.06 -28.87 14.23
C GLU A 447 7.64 -29.37 14.52
N SER A 448 6.85 -28.58 15.24
CA SER A 448 5.48 -28.93 15.63
C SER A 448 4.57 -29.16 14.41
N ALA A 449 4.67 -28.32 13.37
CA ALA A 449 3.91 -28.46 12.14
C ALA A 449 4.37 -29.68 11.34
N THR A 450 5.68 -29.96 11.35
CA THR A 450 6.28 -31.14 10.73
C THR A 450 5.76 -32.42 11.39
N HIS A 451 5.91 -32.59 12.70
CA HIS A 451 5.41 -33.77 13.41
C HIS A 451 3.90 -33.96 13.28
N LEU A 452 3.12 -32.86 13.29
CA LEU A 452 1.68 -32.89 13.02
C LEU A 452 1.37 -33.48 11.62
N ALA A 453 2.12 -33.06 10.59
CA ALA A 453 1.98 -33.54 9.22
C ALA A 453 2.36 -35.03 9.08
N LEU A 454 3.46 -35.48 9.70
CA LEU A 454 3.84 -36.90 9.69
C LEU A 454 2.80 -37.77 10.40
N GLY A 455 2.27 -37.32 11.55
CA GLY A 455 1.19 -38.00 12.24
C GLY A 455 -0.05 -38.17 11.36
N ALA A 456 -0.43 -37.12 10.62
CA ALA A 456 -1.55 -37.18 9.69
C ALA A 456 -1.30 -38.17 8.53
N ALA A 457 -0.08 -38.21 7.98
CA ALA A 457 0.31 -39.15 6.93
C ALA A 457 0.28 -40.61 7.40
N VAL A 458 0.84 -40.89 8.59
CA VAL A 458 0.82 -42.22 9.22
C VAL A 458 -0.62 -42.67 9.48
N GLU A 459 -1.50 -41.77 9.91
CA GLU A 459 -2.89 -42.14 10.15
C GLU A 459 -3.63 -42.51 8.85
N ASN A 460 -3.37 -41.81 7.74
CA ASN A 460 -3.91 -42.21 6.43
C ASN A 460 -3.42 -43.60 6.02
N ILE A 461 -2.13 -43.88 6.16
CA ILE A 461 -1.54 -45.19 5.86
C ILE A 461 -2.20 -46.29 6.69
N ARG A 462 -2.37 -46.05 8.01
CA ARG A 462 -3.00 -47.00 8.94
C ARG A 462 -4.46 -47.29 8.55
N LEU A 463 -5.23 -46.26 8.19
CA LEU A 463 -6.62 -46.40 7.76
C LEU A 463 -6.73 -47.16 6.42
N ALA A 464 -5.87 -46.84 5.46
CA ALA A 464 -5.81 -47.52 4.17
C ALA A 464 -5.39 -48.99 4.32
N ALA A 465 -4.41 -49.28 5.17
CA ALA A 465 -3.99 -50.65 5.47
C ALA A 465 -5.14 -51.46 6.07
N GLY A 466 -5.86 -50.92 7.06
CA GLY A 466 -7.04 -51.56 7.64
C GLY A 466 -8.16 -51.78 6.62
N ALA A 467 -8.37 -50.81 5.72
CA ALA A 467 -9.36 -50.94 4.65
C ALA A 467 -9.00 -51.99 3.59
N ALA A 468 -7.71 -52.31 3.46
CA ALA A 468 -7.18 -53.38 2.63
C ALA A 468 -7.01 -54.73 3.36
N GLY A 469 -7.45 -54.84 4.62
CA GLY A 469 -7.38 -56.07 5.41
C GLY A 469 -6.04 -56.33 6.12
N TRP A 470 -5.18 -55.31 6.23
CA TRP A 470 -3.89 -55.39 6.94
C TRP A 470 -3.99 -54.75 8.32
N ALA A 471 -3.51 -55.44 9.35
CA ALA A 471 -3.21 -54.81 10.63
C ALA A 471 -1.92 -53.98 10.50
N CYS A 472 -1.96 -52.76 11.03
CA CYS A 472 -0.85 -51.83 11.01
C CYS A 472 -0.54 -51.40 12.45
N ARG A 473 0.57 -51.92 13.01
CA ARG A 473 1.08 -51.50 14.32
C ARG A 473 1.94 -50.25 14.12
N VAL A 474 1.57 -49.17 14.81
CA VAL A 474 2.26 -47.87 14.76
C VAL A 474 3.15 -47.74 15.99
N ARG A 475 4.46 -47.57 15.79
CA ARG A 475 5.46 -47.39 16.85
C ARG A 475 6.15 -46.03 16.68
N PRO A 476 5.65 -44.98 17.36
CA PRO A 476 6.23 -43.63 17.29
C PRO A 476 7.59 -43.58 17.98
N PHE A 477 8.55 -42.86 17.40
CA PHE A 477 9.89 -42.63 17.92
C PHE A 477 10.55 -43.92 18.45
N PRO A 478 10.74 -44.93 17.57
CA PRO A 478 11.22 -46.26 17.98
C PRO A 478 12.68 -46.25 18.46
N ASP A 479 13.46 -45.25 18.05
CA ASP A 479 14.86 -45.09 18.42
C ASP A 479 15.12 -43.66 18.96
N PRO A 480 15.38 -43.48 20.27
CA PRO A 480 15.72 -42.19 20.84
C PRO A 480 17.02 -41.57 20.32
N ALA A 481 17.93 -42.37 19.76
CA ALA A 481 19.19 -41.90 19.19
C ALA A 481 19.04 -41.31 17.78
N ASP A 482 17.93 -41.62 17.10
CA ASP A 482 17.61 -41.14 15.76
C ASP A 482 16.27 -40.36 15.77
N PRO A 483 16.28 -39.07 16.16
CA PRO A 483 15.06 -38.27 16.22
C PRO A 483 14.40 -38.06 14.85
N GLY A 484 15.14 -38.24 13.76
CA GLY A 484 14.61 -38.18 12.39
C GLY A 484 13.74 -39.40 12.04
N LEU A 485 13.86 -40.51 12.77
CA LEU A 485 12.97 -41.66 12.67
C LEU A 485 11.70 -41.44 13.52
N VAL A 486 10.73 -40.74 12.94
CA VAL A 486 9.52 -40.32 13.66
C VAL A 486 8.57 -41.48 13.94
N CYS A 487 8.44 -42.44 13.03
CA CYS A 487 7.54 -43.57 13.24
C CYS A 487 7.95 -44.82 12.45
N GLU A 488 7.74 -45.98 13.04
CA GLU A 488 7.76 -47.27 12.35
C GLU A 488 6.34 -47.84 12.25
N LEU A 489 5.96 -48.30 11.06
CA LEU A 489 4.72 -49.02 10.80
C LEU A 489 5.05 -50.46 10.45
N VAL A 490 4.48 -51.41 11.19
CA VAL A 490 4.64 -52.85 10.94
C VAL A 490 3.32 -53.42 10.45
N PHE A 491 3.33 -53.97 9.23
CA PHE A 491 2.16 -54.56 8.60
C PHE A 491 2.11 -56.07 8.86
N SER A 492 0.93 -56.56 9.21
CA SER A 492 0.67 -57.99 9.37
C SER A 492 -0.73 -58.32 8.87
N ARG A 493 -0.92 -59.54 8.40
CA ARG A 493 -2.26 -59.97 7.98
C ARG A 493 -3.13 -60.11 9.23
N ALA A 494 -4.34 -59.56 9.17
CA ALA A 494 -5.32 -59.74 10.23
C ALA A 494 -6.66 -60.19 9.64
N GLY A 495 -7.08 -61.41 9.98
CA GLY A 495 -8.42 -61.87 9.69
C GLY A 495 -9.44 -61.09 10.53
N GLY A 496 -10.54 -60.65 9.91
CA GLY A 496 -11.69 -60.09 10.63
C GLY A 496 -11.55 -58.65 11.14
N VAL A 497 -10.63 -57.83 10.60
CA VAL A 497 -10.57 -56.39 10.93
C VAL A 497 -11.74 -55.66 10.26
N PRO A 498 -12.63 -54.99 11.01
CA PRO A 498 -13.67 -54.16 10.42
C PRO A 498 -13.05 -53.01 9.60
N ARG A 499 -13.53 -52.81 8.37
CA ARG A 499 -13.06 -51.72 7.51
C ARG A 499 -13.21 -50.37 8.24
N PRO A 500 -12.15 -49.56 8.40
CA PRO A 500 -12.26 -48.28 9.07
C PRO A 500 -13.16 -47.31 8.28
N PRO A 501 -14.26 -46.78 8.87
CA PRO A 501 -15.21 -45.92 8.15
C PRO A 501 -14.62 -44.63 7.57
N LEU A 502 -13.51 -44.14 8.15
CA LEU A 502 -12.85 -42.90 7.70
C LEU A 502 -11.95 -43.10 6.47
N ALA A 503 -11.62 -44.34 6.08
CA ALA A 503 -10.72 -44.59 4.95
C ALA A 503 -11.27 -44.04 3.63
N ASP A 504 -12.59 -44.10 3.42
CA ASP A 504 -13.24 -43.65 2.19
C ASP A 504 -13.24 -42.12 2.02
N TRP A 505 -12.89 -41.38 3.07
CA TRP A 505 -12.88 -39.91 3.07
C TRP A 505 -11.50 -39.31 2.81
N ILE A 506 -10.43 -40.12 2.75
CA ILE A 506 -9.04 -39.64 2.57
C ILE A 506 -8.90 -38.86 1.27
N GLU A 507 -9.43 -39.38 0.17
CA GLU A 507 -9.35 -38.73 -1.14
C GLU A 507 -10.31 -37.55 -1.28
N ARG A 508 -11.42 -37.56 -0.53
CA ARG A 508 -12.40 -36.46 -0.57
C ARG A 508 -11.92 -35.25 0.21
N ARG A 509 -11.16 -35.46 1.30
CA ARG A 509 -10.62 -34.42 2.18
C ARG A 509 -9.76 -33.42 1.41
N VAL A 510 -10.11 -32.14 1.54
CA VAL A 510 -9.41 -31.03 0.89
C VAL A 510 -9.47 -29.79 1.79
N THR A 511 -8.49 -28.91 1.67
CA THR A 511 -8.58 -27.55 2.23
C THR A 511 -9.53 -26.74 1.38
N ASN A 512 -10.63 -26.28 1.97
CA ASN A 512 -11.61 -25.48 1.25
C ASN A 512 -11.58 -24.04 1.77
N ARG A 513 -11.06 -23.13 0.93
CA ARG A 513 -10.92 -21.71 1.26
C ARG A 513 -12.09 -20.84 0.80
N GLY A 514 -13.09 -21.43 0.14
CA GLY A 514 -14.28 -20.73 -0.33
C GLY A 514 -15.11 -20.14 0.81
N PRO A 515 -15.86 -19.06 0.55
CA PRO A 515 -16.74 -18.46 1.54
C PRO A 515 -17.89 -19.41 1.90
N GLY A 516 -18.21 -19.48 3.18
CA GLY A 516 -19.41 -20.18 3.66
C GLY A 516 -20.63 -19.25 3.71
N PRO A 517 -21.85 -19.79 3.78
CA PRO A 517 -23.07 -18.99 3.91
C PRO A 517 -23.28 -18.43 5.33
N GLY A 518 -22.32 -18.61 6.25
CA GLY A 518 -22.45 -18.16 7.64
C GLY A 518 -23.57 -18.84 8.42
N VAL A 519 -24.01 -20.04 8.06
CA VAL A 519 -25.06 -20.76 8.81
C VAL A 519 -24.48 -21.42 10.07
N PRO A 520 -25.24 -21.54 11.19
CA PRO A 520 -24.75 -22.17 12.42
C PRO A 520 -24.36 -23.64 12.24
N LEU A 521 -23.33 -24.08 12.97
CA LEU A 521 -22.95 -25.50 13.02
C LEU A 521 -24.04 -26.34 13.71
N ALA A 522 -24.50 -27.40 13.05
CA ALA A 522 -25.50 -28.31 13.64
C ALA A 522 -24.95 -29.01 14.89
N GLY A 523 -25.76 -29.09 15.96
CA GLY A 523 -25.35 -29.69 17.25
C GLY A 523 -24.79 -31.11 17.12
N ARG A 524 -25.47 -31.98 16.35
CA ARG A 524 -24.99 -33.33 16.04
C ARG A 524 -23.60 -33.37 15.40
N HIS A 525 -23.25 -32.38 14.56
CA HIS A 525 -21.93 -32.33 13.94
C HIS A 525 -20.88 -31.89 14.96
N ALA A 526 -21.21 -30.93 15.83
CA ALA A 526 -20.32 -30.51 16.92
C ALA A 526 -20.02 -31.66 17.89
N GLU A 527 -21.03 -32.43 18.28
CA GLU A 527 -20.87 -33.60 19.14
C GLU A 527 -20.00 -34.70 18.53
N GLU A 528 -20.21 -35.00 17.24
CA GLU A 528 -19.41 -35.99 16.51
C GLU A 528 -17.94 -35.58 16.43
N LEU A 529 -17.67 -34.32 16.11
CA LEU A 529 -16.31 -33.77 16.06
C LEU A 529 -15.63 -33.79 17.44
N ALA A 530 -16.37 -33.43 18.50
CA ALA A 530 -15.85 -33.47 19.87
C ALA A 530 -15.53 -34.90 20.31
N ARG A 531 -16.40 -35.87 20.02
CA ARG A 531 -16.18 -37.29 20.31
C ARG A 531 -14.97 -37.83 19.55
N CYS A 532 -14.83 -37.48 18.27
CA CYS A 532 -13.68 -37.85 17.45
C CYS A 532 -12.36 -37.33 18.05
N ALA A 533 -12.31 -36.05 18.42
CA ALA A 533 -11.13 -35.46 19.04
C ALA A 533 -10.76 -36.16 20.36
N ALA A 534 -11.74 -36.36 21.25
CA ALA A 534 -11.54 -37.03 22.54
C ALA A 534 -11.02 -38.47 22.39
N GLY A 535 -11.56 -39.23 21.43
CA GLY A 535 -11.08 -40.58 21.12
C GLY A 535 -9.65 -40.64 20.57
N GLY A 536 -9.12 -39.51 20.10
CA GLY A 536 -7.72 -39.33 19.69
C GLY A 536 -6.79 -38.82 20.79
N GLY A 537 -7.28 -38.64 22.03
CA GLY A 537 -6.49 -38.02 23.11
C GLY A 537 -6.33 -36.50 22.98
N ALA A 538 -7.12 -35.87 22.12
CA ALA A 538 -7.10 -34.43 21.88
C ALA A 538 -8.37 -33.76 22.41
N ARG A 539 -8.28 -32.45 22.67
CA ARG A 539 -9.42 -31.62 23.09
C ARG A 539 -9.76 -30.61 22.02
N LEU A 540 -11.02 -30.65 21.58
CA LEU A 540 -11.56 -29.72 20.59
C LEU A 540 -12.30 -28.56 21.27
N HIS A 541 -11.88 -27.34 20.97
CA HIS A 541 -12.57 -26.11 21.33
C HIS A 541 -13.35 -25.61 20.12
N LEU A 542 -14.67 -25.66 20.16
CA LEU A 542 -15.53 -25.10 19.11
C LEU A 542 -16.10 -23.75 19.55
N VAL A 543 -15.82 -22.71 18.76
CA VAL A 543 -16.35 -21.37 18.95
C VAL A 543 -17.39 -21.09 17.88
N THR A 544 -18.65 -21.01 18.30
CA THR A 544 -19.82 -20.69 17.46
C THR A 544 -20.46 -19.35 17.81
N ASP A 545 -20.10 -18.78 18.97
CA ASP A 545 -20.54 -17.45 19.39
C ASP A 545 -20.02 -16.38 18.44
N ARG A 546 -20.91 -15.51 17.96
CA ARG A 546 -20.59 -14.56 16.89
C ARG A 546 -19.62 -13.47 17.31
N ASP A 547 -19.68 -13.01 18.55
CA ASP A 547 -18.79 -11.96 19.03
C ASP A 547 -17.39 -12.52 19.29
N ARG A 548 -17.28 -13.72 19.85
CA ARG A 548 -16.00 -14.42 19.95
C ARG A 548 -15.42 -14.75 18.58
N MET A 549 -16.23 -15.17 17.61
CA MET A 549 -15.77 -15.38 16.23
C MET A 549 -15.27 -14.08 15.59
N ARG A 550 -15.95 -12.95 15.80
CA ARG A 550 -15.51 -11.63 15.33
C ARG A 550 -14.15 -11.26 15.90
N GLU A 551 -13.94 -11.50 17.20
CA GLU A 551 -12.66 -11.26 17.85
C GLU A 551 -11.56 -12.19 17.32
N ILE A 552 -11.86 -13.48 17.08
CA ILE A 552 -10.93 -14.39 16.42
C ILE A 552 -10.56 -13.87 15.02
N GLY A 553 -11.54 -13.44 14.23
CA GLY A 553 -11.32 -12.85 12.91
C GLY A 553 -10.43 -11.60 12.97
N ALA A 554 -10.62 -10.75 13.97
CA ALA A 554 -9.78 -9.57 14.19
C ALA A 554 -8.34 -9.95 14.61
N VAL A 555 -8.17 -10.96 15.45
CA VAL A 555 -6.86 -11.48 15.87
C VAL A 555 -6.11 -12.13 14.69
N LEU A 556 -6.80 -12.96 13.90
CA LEU A 556 -6.24 -13.57 12.70
C LEU A 556 -5.85 -12.52 11.67
N GLY A 557 -6.73 -11.54 11.41
CA GLY A 557 -6.44 -10.46 10.47
C GLY A 557 -5.21 -9.64 10.87
N ALA A 558 -5.09 -9.29 12.16
CA ALA A 558 -3.90 -8.61 12.67
C ALA A 558 -2.65 -9.49 12.54
N GLY A 559 -2.77 -10.81 12.74
CA GLY A 559 -1.71 -11.78 12.50
C GLY A 559 -1.27 -11.85 11.03
N ASP A 560 -2.22 -11.87 10.08
CA ASP A 560 -1.95 -11.88 8.64
C ASP A 560 -1.28 -10.57 8.20
N ARG A 561 -1.76 -9.42 8.68
CA ARG A 561 -1.11 -8.13 8.47
C ARG A 561 0.33 -8.12 8.98
N LEU A 562 0.56 -8.63 10.19
CA LEU A 562 1.91 -8.75 10.75
C LEU A 562 2.80 -9.64 9.87
N ARG A 563 2.27 -10.79 9.42
CA ARG A 563 2.97 -11.72 8.52
C ARG A 563 3.38 -11.04 7.22
N MET A 564 2.49 -10.26 6.61
CA MET A 564 2.75 -9.55 5.35
C MET A 564 3.74 -8.39 5.50
N LEU A 565 3.74 -7.69 6.65
CA LEU A 565 4.60 -6.53 6.90
C LEU A 565 5.93 -6.88 7.58
N SER A 566 6.14 -8.14 7.95
CA SER A 566 7.43 -8.65 8.40
C SER A 566 8.28 -9.04 7.20
N ARG A 567 9.50 -8.46 7.09
CA ARG A 567 10.39 -8.74 5.95
C ARG A 567 10.72 -10.22 5.79
N ARG A 568 10.86 -10.93 6.92
CA ARG A 568 11.19 -12.35 6.92
C ARG A 568 9.98 -13.19 6.59
N MET A 569 8.86 -13.00 7.29
CA MET A 569 7.66 -13.82 7.05
C MET A 569 7.04 -13.56 5.67
N HIS A 570 7.15 -12.33 5.15
CA HIS A 570 6.77 -11.99 3.78
C HIS A 570 7.55 -12.83 2.77
N ARG A 571 8.89 -12.87 2.89
CA ARG A 571 9.75 -13.68 2.01
C ARG A 571 9.36 -15.16 2.08
N GLU A 572 9.27 -15.72 3.29
CA GLU A 572 8.87 -17.11 3.50
C GLU A 572 7.50 -17.42 2.87
N MET A 573 6.54 -16.50 2.94
CA MET A 573 5.23 -16.64 2.29
C MET A 573 5.31 -16.54 0.76
N MET A 574 6.09 -15.61 0.20
CA MET A 574 6.25 -15.49 -1.25
C MET A 574 6.93 -16.73 -1.86
N ASP A 575 7.84 -17.35 -1.12
CA ASP A 575 8.52 -18.61 -1.49
C ASP A 575 7.59 -19.83 -1.33
N GLU A 576 6.58 -19.75 -0.47
CA GLU A 576 5.57 -20.80 -0.24
C GLU A 576 4.49 -20.82 -1.35
N LEU A 577 4.22 -19.69 -1.98
CA LEU A 577 3.21 -19.56 -3.04
C LEU A 577 3.70 -20.10 -4.38
N ARG A 578 2.79 -20.71 -5.15
CA ARG A 578 3.01 -21.04 -6.57
C ARG A 578 2.15 -20.10 -7.41
N TRP A 579 2.80 -19.28 -8.23
CA TRP A 579 2.18 -18.12 -8.87
C TRP A 579 1.41 -18.47 -10.14
N ASP A 580 1.71 -19.62 -10.74
CA ASP A 580 1.01 -20.12 -11.91
C ASP A 580 0.92 -21.66 -11.94
N ALA A 581 0.06 -22.16 -12.83
CA ALA A 581 -0.20 -23.59 -12.98
C ALA A 581 1.02 -24.39 -13.47
N ARG A 582 1.98 -23.79 -14.18
CA ARG A 582 3.19 -24.49 -14.64
C ARG A 582 4.11 -24.73 -13.45
N GLU A 583 4.30 -23.72 -12.62
CA GLU A 583 5.08 -23.81 -11.39
C GLU A 583 4.48 -24.83 -10.41
N ALA A 584 3.16 -24.77 -10.20
CA ALA A 584 2.45 -25.72 -9.35
C ALA A 584 2.60 -27.17 -9.85
N ARG A 585 2.46 -27.42 -11.16
CA ARG A 585 2.63 -28.76 -11.75
C ARG A 585 4.07 -29.28 -11.68
N ARG A 586 5.06 -28.40 -11.83
CA ARG A 586 6.47 -28.76 -11.78
C ARG A 586 6.92 -29.15 -10.38
N THR A 587 6.49 -28.39 -9.38
CA THR A 587 6.95 -28.56 -7.98
C THR A 587 6.08 -29.53 -7.19
N ARG A 588 4.76 -29.54 -7.46
CA ARG A 588 3.75 -30.38 -6.79
C ARG A 588 3.75 -30.19 -5.26
N ASP A 589 4.23 -29.05 -4.79
CA ASP A 589 4.27 -28.60 -3.41
C ASP A 589 3.77 -27.15 -3.31
N GLY A 590 3.87 -26.54 -2.12
CA GLY A 590 3.52 -25.14 -1.94
C GLY A 590 2.02 -24.88 -2.05
N ILE A 591 1.65 -23.62 -1.89
CA ILE A 591 0.27 -23.14 -1.99
C ILE A 591 0.09 -22.52 -3.38
N ASP A 592 -0.56 -23.27 -4.28
CA ASP A 592 -1.04 -22.73 -5.55
C ASP A 592 -2.03 -21.58 -5.29
N LEU A 593 -1.77 -20.43 -5.91
CA LEU A 593 -2.59 -19.23 -5.82
C LEU A 593 -4.05 -19.52 -6.21
N ALA A 594 -4.29 -20.43 -7.15
CA ALA A 594 -5.64 -20.84 -7.54
C ALA A 594 -6.41 -21.52 -6.39
N THR A 595 -5.71 -22.15 -5.44
CA THR A 595 -6.34 -22.81 -4.27
C THR A 595 -6.72 -21.84 -3.15
N LEU A 596 -6.42 -20.54 -3.31
CA LEU A 596 -6.75 -19.51 -2.34
C LEU A 596 -8.18 -18.98 -2.47
N GLU A 597 -8.87 -19.25 -3.58
CA GLU A 597 -10.25 -18.77 -3.84
C GLU A 597 -10.36 -17.24 -3.72
N LEU A 598 -9.32 -16.52 -4.17
CA LEU A 598 -9.28 -15.06 -4.14
C LEU A 598 -10.14 -14.47 -5.26
N ASP A 599 -10.83 -13.37 -4.96
CA ASP A 599 -11.49 -12.57 -5.99
C ASP A 599 -10.46 -11.77 -6.83
N ALA A 600 -10.90 -11.16 -7.93
CA ALA A 600 -10.02 -10.44 -8.84
C ALA A 600 -9.28 -9.26 -8.18
N THR A 601 -9.88 -8.64 -7.16
CA THR A 601 -9.27 -7.53 -6.42
C THR A 601 -8.17 -8.04 -5.51
N ASP A 602 -8.45 -9.10 -4.76
CA ASP A 602 -7.49 -9.73 -3.85
C ASP A 602 -6.30 -10.34 -4.63
N LEU A 603 -6.54 -10.90 -5.83
CA LEU A 603 -5.48 -11.38 -6.74
C LEU A 603 -4.56 -10.25 -7.23
N ALA A 604 -5.14 -9.13 -7.67
CA ALA A 604 -4.35 -7.95 -8.07
C ALA A 604 -3.54 -7.40 -6.88
N GLY A 605 -4.15 -7.36 -5.70
CA GLY A 605 -3.49 -7.00 -4.44
C GLY A 605 -2.30 -7.90 -4.12
N MET A 606 -2.42 -9.22 -4.29
CA MET A 606 -1.31 -10.17 -4.12
C MET A 606 -0.16 -9.95 -5.11
N SER A 607 -0.45 -9.57 -6.35
CA SER A 607 0.60 -9.25 -7.35
C SER A 607 1.44 -8.03 -6.95
N VAL A 608 0.79 -6.98 -6.45
CA VAL A 608 1.50 -5.82 -5.86
C VAL A 608 2.25 -6.27 -4.61
N ALA A 609 1.59 -7.05 -3.75
CA ALA A 609 2.14 -7.47 -2.48
C ALA A 609 3.33 -8.43 -2.60
N ARG A 610 3.55 -9.02 -3.78
CA ARG A 610 4.75 -9.81 -4.10
C ARG A 610 6.04 -9.04 -3.89
N HIS A 611 6.01 -7.71 -4.06
CA HIS A 611 7.21 -6.87 -4.04
C HIS A 611 7.43 -6.22 -2.67
N TRP A 612 8.54 -6.57 -2.00
CA TRP A 612 8.88 -6.01 -0.69
C TRP A 612 8.89 -4.47 -0.62
N PRO A 613 9.38 -3.70 -1.62
CA PRO A 613 9.34 -2.24 -1.54
C PRO A 613 7.92 -1.66 -1.34
N ALA A 614 6.90 -2.28 -1.93
CA ALA A 614 5.51 -1.87 -1.71
C ALA A 614 5.08 -2.11 -0.26
N LEU A 615 5.43 -3.27 0.31
CA LEU A 615 5.09 -3.63 1.70
C LEU A 615 5.89 -2.82 2.72
N ALA A 616 7.14 -2.49 2.42
CA ALA A 616 7.96 -1.60 3.23
C ALA A 616 7.34 -0.20 3.31
N PHE A 617 6.84 0.32 2.18
CA PHE A 617 6.08 1.58 2.17
C PHE A 617 4.82 1.48 3.01
N VAL A 618 4.00 0.44 2.81
CA VAL A 618 2.77 0.21 3.59
C VAL A 618 3.06 0.11 5.09
N ARG A 619 4.15 -0.58 5.49
CA ARG A 619 4.61 -0.63 6.88
C ARG A 619 5.00 0.75 7.40
N GLY A 620 5.78 1.50 6.63
CA GLY A 620 6.28 2.83 7.00
C GLY A 620 5.17 3.85 7.27
N VAL A 621 4.03 3.71 6.59
CA VAL A 621 2.87 4.58 6.78
C VAL A 621 1.84 4.02 7.79
N GLY A 622 2.17 2.93 8.50
CA GLY A 622 1.25 2.29 9.44
C GLY A 622 0.01 1.65 8.77
N GLY A 623 0.08 1.37 7.46
CA GLY A 623 -0.99 0.80 6.66
C GLY A 623 -1.10 -0.72 6.77
N GLY A 624 -1.77 -1.35 5.80
CA GLY A 624 -1.92 -2.81 5.71
C GLY A 624 -3.23 -3.36 6.27
N GLY A 625 -4.19 -2.50 6.63
CA GLY A 625 -5.51 -2.91 7.13
C GLY A 625 -6.30 -3.79 6.14
N GLY A 626 -6.02 -3.69 4.83
CA GLY A 626 -6.62 -4.57 3.82
C GLY A 626 -6.29 -6.06 4.04
N PHE A 627 -5.11 -6.39 4.58
CA PHE A 627 -4.74 -7.78 4.91
C PHE A 627 -5.54 -8.33 6.10
N GLU A 628 -6.09 -7.46 6.96
CA GLU A 628 -6.90 -7.88 8.10
C GLU A 628 -8.31 -8.32 7.66
N GLU A 629 -8.82 -7.71 6.60
CA GLU A 629 -10.22 -7.85 6.19
C GLU A 629 -10.54 -9.23 5.61
N GLY A 630 -9.59 -9.86 4.91
CA GLY A 630 -9.75 -11.22 4.40
C GLY A 630 -10.06 -12.23 5.51
N ALA A 631 -9.29 -12.20 6.60
CA ALA A 631 -9.52 -13.05 7.76
C ALA A 631 -10.86 -12.76 8.44
N ARG A 632 -11.22 -11.48 8.62
CA ARG A 632 -12.51 -11.07 9.20
C ARG A 632 -13.69 -11.59 8.39
N ARG A 633 -13.69 -11.36 7.07
CA ARG A 633 -14.75 -11.84 6.15
C ARG A 633 -14.86 -13.36 6.19
N SER A 634 -13.73 -14.07 6.10
CA SER A 634 -13.73 -15.55 6.07
C SER A 634 -14.25 -16.17 7.38
N VAL A 635 -13.89 -15.61 8.54
CA VAL A 635 -14.38 -16.07 9.84
C VAL A 635 -15.86 -15.72 10.02
N ALA A 636 -16.29 -14.51 9.63
CA ALA A 636 -17.70 -14.11 9.68
C ALA A 636 -18.59 -15.04 8.84
N ALA A 637 -18.10 -15.45 7.67
CA ALA A 637 -18.75 -16.40 6.76
C ALA A 637 -18.72 -17.87 7.25
N SER A 638 -18.07 -18.15 8.38
CA SER A 638 -17.92 -19.52 8.91
C SER A 638 -19.07 -19.93 9.83
N SER A 639 -19.26 -21.24 9.95
CA SER A 639 -20.20 -21.88 10.87
C SER A 639 -19.62 -22.03 12.28
N ALA A 640 -18.31 -22.26 12.38
CA ALA A 640 -17.56 -22.31 13.63
C ALA A 640 -16.07 -22.09 13.37
N VAL A 641 -15.34 -21.67 14.41
CA VAL A 641 -13.88 -21.80 14.48
C VAL A 641 -13.54 -22.90 15.48
N GLY A 642 -12.72 -23.86 15.06
CA GLY A 642 -12.22 -24.94 15.90
C GLY A 642 -10.75 -24.76 16.26
N CYS A 643 -10.38 -25.04 17.50
CA CYS A 643 -8.99 -25.17 17.94
C CYS A 643 -8.77 -26.55 18.56
N LEU A 644 -7.82 -27.32 18.04
CA LEU A 644 -7.45 -28.63 18.58
C LEU A 644 -6.24 -28.49 19.50
N THR A 645 -6.32 -29.08 20.70
CA THR A 645 -5.26 -29.04 21.72
C THR A 645 -4.90 -30.44 22.21
N VAL A 646 -3.65 -30.64 22.63
CA VAL A 646 -3.16 -31.87 23.29
C VAL A 646 -2.42 -31.54 24.59
N PRO A 647 -2.31 -32.49 25.54
CA PRO A 647 -1.77 -32.22 26.88
C PRO A 647 -0.28 -31.82 26.96
N GLY A 648 0.52 -32.14 25.94
CA GLY A 648 1.97 -31.91 25.97
C GLY A 648 2.49 -31.20 24.72
N THR A 649 3.78 -30.83 24.74
CA THR A 649 4.47 -30.06 23.70
C THR A 649 5.67 -30.79 23.09
N THR A 650 5.81 -32.09 23.34
CA THR A 650 6.91 -32.90 22.79
C THR A 650 6.67 -33.24 21.32
N ALA A 651 7.70 -33.72 20.61
CA ALA A 651 7.57 -34.24 19.24
C ALA A 651 6.49 -35.34 19.15
N ARG A 652 6.42 -36.20 20.18
CA ARG A 652 5.41 -37.26 20.28
C ARG A 652 3.99 -36.72 20.43
N ASP A 653 3.80 -35.70 21.26
CA ASP A 653 2.48 -35.08 21.44
C ASP A 653 1.96 -34.46 20.13
N HIS A 654 2.83 -33.78 19.38
CA HIS A 654 2.47 -33.22 18.07
C HIS A 654 2.19 -34.31 17.02
N PHE A 655 2.96 -35.40 17.02
CA PHE A 655 2.74 -36.54 16.14
C PHE A 655 1.38 -37.22 16.40
N ASP A 656 1.10 -37.57 17.67
CA ASP A 656 -0.18 -38.17 18.04
C ASP A 656 -1.34 -37.18 17.80
N GLY A 657 -1.09 -35.90 18.05
CA GLY A 657 -1.95 -34.79 17.68
C GLY A 657 -2.24 -34.69 16.17
N GLY A 658 -1.26 -35.02 15.32
CA GLY A 658 -1.39 -35.08 13.87
C GLY A 658 -2.33 -36.19 13.43
N ARG A 659 -2.23 -37.35 14.08
CA ARG A 659 -3.15 -38.47 13.87
C ARG A 659 -4.58 -38.11 14.28
N ALA A 660 -4.75 -37.44 15.43
CA ALA A 660 -6.06 -36.96 15.88
C ALA A 660 -6.63 -35.89 14.94
N THR A 661 -5.79 -34.95 14.47
CA THR A 661 -6.13 -33.93 13.48
C THR A 661 -6.67 -34.55 12.19
N GLN A 662 -5.98 -35.58 11.69
CA GLN A 662 -6.40 -36.23 10.46
C GLN A 662 -7.76 -36.92 10.61
N ARG A 663 -7.99 -37.65 11.72
CA ARG A 663 -9.31 -38.24 11.99
C ARG A 663 -10.41 -37.18 12.05
N LEU A 664 -10.16 -36.10 12.79
CA LEU A 664 -11.10 -34.98 12.92
C LEU A 664 -11.47 -34.39 11.56
N TRP A 665 -10.49 -34.16 10.68
CA TRP A 665 -10.73 -33.60 9.36
C TRP A 665 -11.46 -34.59 8.44
N LEU A 666 -11.14 -35.88 8.51
CA LEU A 666 -11.89 -36.91 7.78
C LEU A 666 -13.35 -36.98 8.25
N THR A 667 -13.59 -36.92 9.57
CA THR A 667 -14.94 -36.82 10.15
C THR A 667 -15.67 -35.55 9.71
N ALA A 668 -15.01 -34.39 9.72
CA ALA A 668 -15.63 -33.16 9.19
C ALA A 668 -16.02 -33.31 7.71
N THR A 669 -15.15 -33.94 6.92
CA THR A 669 -15.40 -34.21 5.50
C THR A 669 -16.59 -35.16 5.31
N SER A 670 -16.70 -36.21 6.14
CA SER A 670 -17.84 -37.14 6.09
C SER A 670 -19.18 -36.50 6.45
N LEU A 671 -19.15 -35.42 7.24
CA LEU A 671 -20.32 -34.62 7.61
C LEU A 671 -20.66 -33.53 6.58
N GLY A 672 -19.92 -33.47 5.46
CA GLY A 672 -20.12 -32.45 4.41
C GLY A 672 -19.65 -31.05 4.82
N LEU A 673 -18.73 -30.94 5.78
CA LEU A 673 -18.18 -29.66 6.22
C LEU A 673 -16.94 -29.30 5.40
N ALA A 674 -16.93 -28.08 4.86
CA ALA A 674 -15.73 -27.42 4.39
C ALA A 674 -14.82 -27.11 5.60
N PHE A 675 -13.53 -27.35 5.44
CA PHE A 675 -12.53 -27.24 6.50
C PHE A 675 -11.31 -26.49 5.95
N GLN A 676 -10.90 -25.43 6.64
CA GLN A 676 -9.68 -24.68 6.32
C GLN A 676 -8.83 -24.45 7.58
N PRO A 677 -7.57 -24.92 7.60
CA PRO A 677 -6.59 -24.47 8.58
C PRO A 677 -6.30 -22.97 8.45
N VAL A 678 -6.26 -22.29 9.59
CA VAL A 678 -5.84 -20.89 9.79
C VAL A 678 -4.83 -20.84 10.95
N THR A 679 -3.84 -21.75 10.90
CA THR A 679 -3.02 -22.15 12.06
C THR A 679 -1.76 -21.32 12.26
N SER A 680 -1.31 -20.54 11.27
CA SER A 680 -0.01 -19.85 11.29
C SER A 680 0.27 -19.07 12.58
N LEU A 681 -0.75 -18.41 13.14
CA LEU A 681 -0.60 -17.60 14.35
C LEU A 681 -0.32 -18.43 15.61
N LEU A 682 -0.78 -19.68 15.68
CA LEU A 682 -0.47 -20.58 16.81
C LEU A 682 1.02 -20.90 16.90
N TYR A 683 1.68 -21.09 15.76
CA TYR A 683 3.13 -21.34 15.72
C TYR A 683 3.93 -20.11 16.19
N LEU A 684 3.48 -18.91 15.82
CA LEU A 684 4.08 -17.65 16.27
C LEU A 684 3.85 -17.43 17.77
N PHE A 685 2.67 -17.74 18.29
CA PHE A 685 2.39 -17.71 19.73
C PHE A 685 3.31 -18.66 20.50
N ALA A 686 3.41 -19.91 20.06
CA ALA A 686 4.32 -20.88 20.66
C ALA A 686 5.77 -20.41 20.66
N ARG A 687 6.24 -19.79 19.57
CA ARG A 687 7.58 -19.21 19.44
C ARG A 687 7.84 -18.06 20.40
N VAL A 688 6.86 -17.19 20.62
CA VAL A 688 6.99 -16.07 21.56
C VAL A 688 6.96 -16.56 23.02
N GLU A 689 6.10 -17.53 23.34
CA GLU A 689 5.96 -18.05 24.70
C GLU A 689 7.11 -18.96 25.13
N ARG A 690 7.57 -19.85 24.23
CA ARG A 690 8.57 -20.88 24.56
C ARG A 690 9.95 -20.61 23.96
N GLY A 691 10.03 -19.84 22.88
CA GLY A 691 11.27 -19.53 22.17
C GLY A 691 11.75 -18.09 22.32
N GLY A 692 11.14 -17.30 23.21
CA GLY A 692 11.51 -15.91 23.46
C GLY A 692 11.32 -14.96 22.26
N GLY A 693 10.59 -15.38 21.22
CA GLY A 693 10.44 -14.62 19.98
C GLY A 693 11.60 -14.80 18.99
N ALA A 694 12.42 -15.85 19.12
CA ALA A 694 13.58 -16.08 18.25
C ALA A 694 13.24 -15.95 16.75
N GLY A 695 13.93 -15.02 16.08
CA GLY A 695 13.75 -14.74 14.66
C GLY A 695 12.72 -13.65 14.32
N LEU A 696 12.11 -13.01 15.33
CA LEU A 696 11.21 -11.86 15.23
C LEU A 696 11.89 -10.60 15.80
N ASP A 697 11.49 -9.43 15.31
CA ASP A 697 11.90 -8.15 15.91
C ASP A 697 11.10 -7.83 17.19
N ALA A 698 11.49 -6.75 17.90
CA ALA A 698 10.88 -6.38 19.17
C ALA A 698 9.42 -5.95 19.03
N ASP A 699 9.08 -5.25 17.94
CA ASP A 699 7.72 -4.78 17.66
C ASP A 699 6.81 -5.96 17.28
N GLU A 700 7.32 -6.87 16.44
CA GLU A 700 6.66 -8.12 16.06
C GLU A 700 6.37 -8.98 17.30
N THR A 701 7.36 -9.12 18.18
CA THR A 701 7.21 -9.88 19.44
C THR A 701 6.17 -9.23 20.35
N SER A 702 6.20 -7.91 20.51
CA SER A 702 5.23 -7.16 21.32
C SER A 702 3.80 -7.30 20.77
N ALA A 703 3.63 -7.11 19.46
CA ALA A 703 2.36 -7.29 18.78
C ALA A 703 1.80 -8.71 18.96
N LEU A 704 2.63 -9.74 18.80
CA LEU A 704 2.22 -11.13 19.01
C LEU A 704 1.82 -11.44 20.45
N ARG A 705 2.49 -10.85 21.47
CA ARG A 705 2.07 -11.00 22.88
C ARG A 705 0.70 -10.37 23.14
N ALA A 706 0.44 -9.20 22.54
CA ALA A 706 -0.88 -8.56 22.64
C ALA A 706 -1.97 -9.41 21.96
N LEU A 707 -1.70 -9.93 20.75
CA LEU A 707 -2.60 -10.84 20.06
C LEU A 707 -2.82 -12.15 20.81
N ARG A 708 -1.78 -12.73 21.43
CA ARG A 708 -1.88 -13.94 22.26
C ARG A 708 -2.83 -13.74 23.44
N THR A 709 -2.72 -12.59 24.10
CA THR A 709 -3.58 -12.23 25.24
C THR A 709 -5.04 -12.18 24.82
N ARG A 710 -5.33 -11.54 23.67
CA ARG A 710 -6.67 -11.47 23.09
C ARG A 710 -7.19 -12.85 22.70
N PHE A 711 -6.39 -13.64 21.98
CA PHE A 711 -6.74 -14.99 21.55
C PHE A 711 -7.08 -15.91 22.73
N SER A 712 -6.30 -15.85 23.81
CA SER A 712 -6.50 -16.72 25.00
C SER A 712 -7.82 -16.45 25.73
N ARG A 713 -8.44 -15.28 25.54
CA ARG A 713 -9.76 -14.96 26.11
C ARG A 713 -10.90 -15.65 25.36
N VAL A 714 -10.73 -15.87 24.06
CA VAL A 714 -11.74 -16.49 23.19
C VAL A 714 -11.56 -18.01 23.05
N VAL A 715 -10.30 -18.48 23.09
CA VAL A 715 -9.94 -19.90 23.04
C VAL A 715 -9.05 -20.21 24.25
N PRO A 716 -9.64 -20.60 25.41
CA PRO A 716 -8.87 -20.87 26.61
C PRO A 716 -8.19 -22.25 26.55
N ARG A 717 -6.90 -22.31 26.90
CA ARG A 717 -6.14 -23.57 27.06
C ARG A 717 -5.71 -23.79 28.50
N ARG A 718 -5.45 -25.04 28.87
CA ARG A 718 -4.85 -25.36 30.18
C ARG A 718 -3.34 -25.14 30.12
N PRO A 719 -2.68 -24.81 31.25
CA PRO A 719 -1.23 -24.80 31.33
C PRO A 719 -0.63 -26.14 30.85
N GLY A 720 0.42 -26.09 30.04
CA GLY A 720 1.08 -27.27 29.48
C GLY A 720 0.50 -27.80 28.17
N GLU A 721 -0.74 -27.44 27.80
CA GLU A 721 -1.33 -27.90 26.54
C GLU A 721 -0.71 -27.21 25.32
N ALA A 722 -0.44 -28.00 24.26
CA ALA A 722 -0.12 -27.47 22.94
C ALA A 722 -1.39 -27.22 22.12
N GLU A 723 -1.45 -26.06 21.45
CA GLU A 723 -2.45 -25.77 20.42
C GLU A 723 -1.89 -26.25 19.08
N LEU A 724 -2.56 -27.21 18.46
CA LEU A 724 -2.06 -27.92 17.27
C LEU A 724 -2.58 -27.31 15.98
N LEU A 725 -3.88 -27.06 15.92
CA LEU A 725 -4.56 -26.67 14.69
C LEU A 725 -5.71 -25.73 15.02
N LEU A 726 -5.64 -24.53 14.46
CA LEU A 726 -6.77 -23.61 14.39
C LEU A 726 -7.35 -23.70 12.98
N PHE A 727 -8.66 -23.85 12.87
CA PHE A 727 -9.34 -24.05 11.60
C PHE A 727 -10.74 -23.46 11.62
N ARG A 728 -11.28 -23.19 10.43
CA ARG A 728 -12.70 -22.81 10.25
C ARG A 728 -13.50 -23.95 9.63
N LEU A 729 -14.77 -24.01 10.00
CA LEU A 729 -15.76 -24.93 9.47
C LEU A 729 -16.89 -24.14 8.78
N SER A 730 -17.34 -24.61 7.62
CA SER A 730 -18.47 -24.03 6.89
C SER A 730 -19.27 -25.11 6.15
N TYR A 731 -20.55 -24.88 5.89
CA TYR A 731 -21.31 -25.64 4.90
C TYR A 731 -21.15 -25.00 3.53
N ALA A 732 -20.12 -25.37 2.78
CA ALA A 732 -19.80 -24.80 1.47
C ALA A 732 -19.66 -25.88 0.39
N GLY A 733 -19.84 -25.49 -0.87
CA GLY A 733 -19.58 -26.35 -2.02
C GLY A 733 -18.10 -26.75 -2.13
N PRO A 734 -17.76 -27.70 -3.04
CA PRO A 734 -16.37 -28.10 -3.24
C PRO A 734 -15.50 -26.93 -3.73
N PRO A 735 -14.19 -26.90 -3.41
CA PRO A 735 -13.29 -25.88 -3.93
C PRO A 735 -13.10 -26.03 -5.45
N THR A 736 -12.76 -24.92 -6.11
CA THR A 736 -12.56 -24.83 -7.57
C THR A 736 -11.34 -25.62 -8.05
N THR A 737 -10.34 -25.78 -7.19
CA THR A 737 -9.12 -26.54 -7.48
C THR A 737 -8.56 -27.25 -6.24
N ARG A 738 -7.66 -28.20 -6.45
CA ARG A 738 -7.00 -29.00 -5.41
C ARG A 738 -5.49 -28.81 -5.48
N SER A 739 -4.85 -28.69 -4.31
CA SER A 739 -3.39 -28.68 -4.23
C SER A 739 -2.82 -30.02 -4.73
N LEU A 740 -1.76 -29.96 -5.52
CA LEU A 740 -1.02 -31.13 -5.99
C LEU A 740 -0.20 -31.77 -4.86
N ARG A 741 0.27 -32.99 -5.09
CA ARG A 741 1.12 -33.76 -4.17
C ARG A 741 2.35 -34.30 -4.90
N ARG A 742 3.48 -34.33 -4.21
CA ARG A 742 4.71 -34.98 -4.66
C ARG A 742 4.43 -36.44 -5.00
N ASP A 743 5.08 -36.94 -6.04
CA ASP A 743 4.92 -38.32 -6.47
C ASP A 743 5.50 -39.27 -5.43
N VAL A 744 4.88 -40.45 -5.28
CA VAL A 744 5.29 -41.45 -4.27
C VAL A 744 6.76 -41.83 -4.42
N SER A 745 7.24 -41.97 -5.65
CA SER A 745 8.65 -42.27 -5.96
C SER A 745 9.63 -41.19 -5.50
N SER A 746 9.16 -39.96 -5.24
CA SER A 746 10.02 -38.86 -4.74
C SER A 746 10.10 -38.80 -3.21
N VAL A 747 9.32 -39.64 -2.51
CA VAL A 747 9.24 -39.67 -1.05
C VAL A 747 9.33 -41.08 -0.47
N LEU A 748 9.44 -42.14 -1.28
CA LEU A 748 9.51 -43.53 -0.85
C LEU A 748 10.74 -44.22 -1.46
N ASP A 749 11.61 -44.71 -0.59
CA ASP A 749 12.75 -45.56 -0.93
C ASP A 749 12.52 -47.00 -0.45
N PHE A 750 13.10 -47.98 -1.13
CA PHE A 750 13.11 -49.40 -0.73
C PHE A 750 14.55 -49.80 -0.39
N GLU A 751 14.76 -50.37 0.79
CA GLU A 751 16.06 -50.93 1.18
C GLU A 751 16.15 -52.41 0.78
N GLU A 752 17.25 -52.82 0.16
CA GLU A 752 17.54 -54.24 -0.11
C GLU A 752 17.81 -54.99 1.21
N GLU A 753 17.31 -56.22 1.32
CA GLU A 753 17.74 -57.09 2.42
C GLU A 753 19.23 -57.43 2.26
N PRO A 754 20.08 -57.17 3.28
CA PRO A 754 21.47 -57.57 3.20
C PRO A 754 21.55 -59.11 3.29
N GLY A 755 21.78 -59.76 2.15
CA GLY A 755 22.22 -61.15 2.06
C GLY A 755 21.14 -62.17 1.69
N GLY A 756 20.83 -62.27 0.39
CA GLY A 756 20.39 -63.51 -0.23
C GLY A 756 21.36 -63.84 -1.37
N GLU A 757 22.32 -64.74 -1.12
CA GLU A 757 23.12 -65.33 -2.20
C GLU A 757 22.17 -66.00 -3.21
N ARG A 758 22.44 -65.76 -4.50
CA ARG A 758 21.65 -66.27 -5.65
C ARG A 758 21.87 -67.75 -5.89
#